data_AF-A0A0A0LRB3-F1
#
_entry.id   AF-A0A0A0LRB3-F1
#
_cell.length_a   1.000
_cell.length_b   1.000
_cell.length_c   1.000
_cell.angle_alpha   90.00
_cell.angle_beta   90.00
_cell.angle_gamma   90.00
#
_symmetry.space_group_name_H-M   'P 1'
#
loop_
_entity.id
_entity.type
_entity.pdbx_description
1 polymer ?
#
loop_
_entity_poly.entity_id
_entity_poly.type
_entity_poly.pdbx_seq_one_letter_code
_entity_poly.pdbx_strand_id
1 'polypeptide(L)'
;MYFSAALDLITKGGVKAVIIIGSLRKQDLIVNISHHEIPIIFISNNPQLLVKPIKTSSLIQMKNSNSNHFDFSSLLTHFHFQQKVSVFYELNSTTDISAHRLLVDSFQSVNIEIDYLLALPPSSNIIQAEVLIEKELKGLMNSQRNRVFIVTQLSLELVHLLLTKARKMNMVGNGYTWIISHEVFDLISSLDSSSSSFSLLNKMEGVIGLQTYVNDTKKSFKSFETKFKKFYKLEYPQEEEPTKASIFAIQAYDAAQAITRAMENLRSSDHELMEKILKSNFKGVSGIMVRFSKNNTNNNGMLISSQSLPNFKIIKVVNQTYKEVAFWTPKLGFVEKFVEVSKNYMRSLSEMRAPESEQSRNRQRKLKFVVPGQGACQEFVNVSYYPNGTIQNITGFSVDVFRAVMNNINYDTSSYWMHPFHHRSYDSMIDAVSQKKYDGAIGDITILARRFNSVDFTVAYLKTDIVMIVTEKQETLKKVWAFMGAFQRPVWIILPTMHIFICFLVWLIEYPNNLDLRSFGNMLWFSVTVIFHVHREQVRNGLARLVLGSWLFALLVATNSFSASLISLTAYSWSQPSVVNVEMLKQMPYAKVGCNAESFIYDYLTTTLEFDKSRVKTMNSIDDYAEALKNRSINAAFFISPHANIFLAKNRKGYTKAVSSFKLGGMGFAFPKGSELATKVSSSIAELTLANNISTMEKNLLDSFTCSSCERDSGPGLGPEPFLALFAICGSIAFFALIKIVPLSSSLPVELKIRSEVSKKI
;
A
#
# COMPACT_ATOMS: atom_id res chain seq x y z
N MET A 1 -35.69 -34.61 -35.32
CA MET A 1 -35.32 -35.98 -35.74
C MET A 1 -34.77 -36.80 -34.56
N TYR A 2 -33.71 -36.35 -33.89
CA TYR A 2 -33.03 -37.14 -32.83
C TYR A 2 -33.89 -37.51 -31.60
N PHE A 3 -34.78 -36.63 -31.15
CA PHE A 3 -35.67 -36.92 -30.02
C PHE A 3 -36.65 -38.07 -30.28
N SER A 4 -37.23 -38.12 -31.49
CA SER A 4 -38.15 -39.19 -31.88
C SER A 4 -37.46 -40.55 -31.92
N ALA A 5 -36.20 -40.61 -32.38
CA ALA A 5 -35.41 -41.83 -32.40
C ALA A 5 -35.02 -42.30 -30.99
N ALA A 6 -34.64 -41.37 -30.11
CA ALA A 6 -34.35 -41.69 -28.71
C ALA A 6 -35.60 -42.23 -27.98
N LEU A 7 -36.76 -41.62 -28.22
CA LEU A 7 -38.02 -42.07 -27.64
C LEU A 7 -38.43 -43.46 -28.17
N ASP A 8 -38.22 -43.73 -29.46
CA ASP A 8 -38.50 -45.03 -30.05
C ASP A 8 -37.57 -46.14 -29.48
N LEU A 9 -36.29 -45.83 -29.24
CA LEU A 9 -35.35 -46.74 -28.57
C LEU A 9 -35.77 -47.04 -27.12
N ILE A 10 -36.19 -46.02 -26.37
CA ILE A 10 -36.63 -46.17 -24.97
C ILE A 10 -37.93 -46.96 -24.88
N THR A 11 -38.88 -46.71 -25.78
CA THR A 11 -40.22 -47.31 -25.72
C THR A 11 -40.34 -48.66 -26.42
N LYS A 12 -39.62 -48.89 -27.52
CA LYS A 12 -39.70 -50.12 -28.34
C LYS A 12 -38.40 -50.90 -28.44
N GLY A 13 -37.26 -50.26 -28.20
CA GLY A 13 -35.93 -50.83 -28.49
C GLY A 13 -35.34 -51.77 -27.43
N GLY A 14 -35.98 -51.93 -26.27
CA GLY A 14 -35.51 -52.84 -25.20
C GLY A 14 -34.12 -52.49 -24.63
N VAL A 15 -33.74 -51.22 -24.70
CA VAL A 15 -32.40 -50.74 -24.30
C VAL A 15 -32.26 -50.65 -22.77
N LYS A 16 -31.07 -51.01 -22.25
CA LYS A 16 -30.77 -50.95 -20.81
C LYS A 16 -30.24 -49.59 -20.33
N ALA A 17 -29.68 -48.79 -21.24
CA ALA A 17 -29.21 -47.44 -20.98
C ALA A 17 -29.15 -46.68 -22.30
N VAL A 18 -29.27 -45.35 -22.25
CA VAL A 18 -29.21 -44.49 -23.45
C VAL A 18 -28.20 -43.36 -23.24
N ILE A 19 -27.32 -43.16 -24.23
CA ILE A 19 -26.46 -41.98 -24.30
C ILE A 19 -27.05 -41.04 -25.34
N ILE A 20 -27.32 -39.80 -24.97
CA ILE A 20 -27.84 -38.77 -25.87
C ILE A 20 -26.85 -37.62 -25.93
N ILE A 21 -26.41 -37.29 -27.16
CA ILE A 21 -25.52 -36.17 -27.45
C ILE A 21 -26.31 -35.11 -28.20
N GLY A 22 -26.37 -33.88 -27.68
CA GLY A 22 -26.98 -32.74 -28.38
C GLY A 22 -27.79 -31.79 -27.50
N SER A 23 -28.70 -31.04 -28.12
CA SER A 23 -29.64 -30.15 -27.44
C SER A 23 -31.04 -30.77 -27.42
N LEU A 24 -31.64 -30.84 -26.22
CA LEU A 24 -33.03 -31.26 -26.01
C LEU A 24 -33.85 -30.06 -25.53
N ARG A 25 -35.10 -29.94 -25.96
CA ARG A 25 -36.02 -28.96 -25.36
C ARG A 25 -36.41 -29.46 -23.97
N LYS A 26 -36.52 -28.53 -23.02
CA LYS A 26 -36.91 -28.83 -21.62
C LYS A 26 -38.25 -29.58 -21.54
N GLN A 27 -39.20 -29.24 -22.40
CA GLN A 27 -40.52 -29.88 -22.49
C GLN A 27 -40.44 -31.34 -22.98
N ASP A 28 -39.59 -31.60 -23.96
CA ASP A 28 -39.35 -32.94 -24.52
C ASP A 28 -38.79 -33.90 -23.44
N LEU A 29 -37.97 -33.38 -22.53
CA LEU A 29 -37.37 -34.13 -21.42
C LEU A 29 -38.36 -34.40 -20.27
N ILE A 30 -39.23 -33.42 -19.95
CA ILE A 30 -40.19 -33.46 -18.83
C ILE A 30 -41.39 -34.36 -19.13
N VAL A 31 -41.83 -34.43 -20.38
CA VAL A 31 -43.13 -35.05 -20.71
C VAL A 31 -42.99 -36.51 -21.14
N ASN A 32 -41.90 -36.87 -21.84
CA ASN A 32 -41.82 -38.20 -22.49
C ASN A 32 -40.68 -39.09 -22.00
N ILE A 33 -39.63 -38.52 -21.39
CA ILE A 33 -38.42 -39.27 -21.03
C ILE A 33 -38.36 -39.59 -19.53
N SER A 34 -38.87 -38.70 -18.68
CA SER A 34 -38.86 -38.80 -17.22
C SER A 34 -39.65 -39.98 -16.64
N HIS A 35 -40.60 -40.53 -17.40
CA HIS A 35 -41.48 -41.62 -16.96
C HIS A 35 -40.86 -43.02 -17.10
N HIS A 36 -39.68 -43.13 -17.70
CA HIS A 36 -38.97 -44.40 -17.89
C HIS A 36 -37.82 -44.55 -16.88
N GLU A 37 -37.67 -45.74 -16.30
CA GLU A 37 -36.63 -46.07 -15.30
C GLU A 37 -35.25 -46.39 -15.92
N ILE A 38 -35.12 -46.23 -17.23
CA ILE A 38 -33.86 -46.48 -17.96
C ILE A 38 -32.88 -45.35 -17.67
N PRO A 39 -31.62 -45.64 -17.28
CA PRO A 39 -30.57 -44.63 -17.14
C PRO A 39 -30.27 -43.91 -18.46
N ILE A 40 -30.31 -42.57 -18.42
CA ILE A 40 -30.05 -41.71 -19.56
C ILE A 40 -28.86 -40.81 -19.23
N ILE A 41 -27.77 -40.99 -19.96
CA ILE A 41 -26.60 -40.14 -19.86
C ILE A 41 -26.69 -39.07 -20.96
N PHE A 42 -26.80 -37.82 -20.53
CA PHE A 42 -26.90 -36.67 -21.40
C PHE A 42 -25.56 -35.94 -21.51
N ILE A 43 -25.15 -35.67 -22.76
CA ILE A 43 -23.94 -34.94 -23.12
C ILE A 43 -24.39 -33.72 -23.91
N SER A 44 -24.27 -32.54 -23.31
CA SER A 44 -24.81 -31.30 -23.90
C SER A 44 -24.01 -30.07 -23.55
N ASN A 45 -24.07 -29.11 -24.47
CA ASN A 45 -23.48 -27.77 -24.33
C ASN A 45 -24.44 -26.71 -23.81
N ASN A 46 -25.73 -27.01 -23.57
CA ASN A 46 -26.67 -25.99 -23.11
C ASN A 46 -26.65 -25.81 -21.57
N PRO A 47 -26.63 -24.57 -21.04
CA PRO A 47 -26.64 -24.30 -19.60
C PRO A 47 -28.02 -24.44 -18.96
N GLN A 48 -29.09 -24.49 -19.75
CA GLN A 48 -30.44 -24.16 -19.29
C GLN A 48 -31.27 -25.34 -18.77
N LEU A 49 -30.69 -26.52 -18.62
CA LEU A 49 -31.44 -27.67 -18.10
C LEU A 49 -31.68 -27.63 -16.57
N LEU A 50 -31.19 -26.60 -15.85
CA LEU A 50 -31.16 -26.60 -14.39
C LEU A 50 -31.44 -25.23 -13.77
N VAL A 51 -32.71 -24.95 -13.46
CA VAL A 51 -33.08 -24.05 -12.34
C VAL A 51 -34.09 -24.68 -11.38
N LYS A 52 -34.73 -25.79 -11.77
CA LYS A 52 -35.27 -26.76 -10.82
C LYS A 52 -34.94 -28.15 -11.36
N PRO A 53 -34.18 -28.98 -10.63
CA PRO A 53 -34.01 -30.36 -11.04
C PRO A 53 -35.40 -30.98 -11.07
N ILE A 54 -35.82 -31.37 -12.26
CA ILE A 54 -36.90 -32.32 -12.38
C ILE A 54 -36.41 -33.53 -11.57
N LYS A 55 -37.22 -34.02 -10.63
CA LYS A 55 -36.95 -35.25 -9.89
C LYS A 55 -37.02 -36.46 -10.84
N THR A 56 -36.27 -36.46 -11.93
CA THR A 56 -36.12 -37.62 -12.80
C THR A 56 -35.03 -38.49 -12.21
N SER A 57 -35.41 -39.61 -11.62
CA SER A 57 -34.50 -40.62 -11.08
C SER A 57 -33.61 -41.29 -12.16
N SER A 58 -33.82 -40.99 -13.44
CA SER A 58 -33.19 -41.62 -14.60
C SER A 58 -32.15 -40.77 -15.34
N LEU A 59 -31.93 -39.48 -15.00
CA LEU A 59 -31.03 -38.60 -15.77
C LEU A 59 -29.63 -38.44 -15.13
N ILE A 60 -28.58 -38.62 -15.92
CA ILE A 60 -27.16 -38.40 -15.58
C ILE A 60 -26.59 -37.40 -16.58
N GLN A 61 -25.76 -36.45 -16.13
CA GLN A 61 -25.16 -35.45 -17.00
C GLN A 61 -23.63 -35.57 -16.99
N MET A 62 -23.03 -35.66 -18.18
CA MET A 62 -21.57 -35.53 -18.37
C MET A 62 -21.12 -34.06 -18.35
N LYS A 63 -21.78 -33.24 -17.52
CA LYS A 63 -21.47 -31.83 -17.27
C LYS A 63 -21.02 -31.66 -15.83
N ASN A 64 -20.00 -30.83 -15.64
CA ASN A 64 -19.43 -30.58 -14.33
C ASN A 64 -20.36 -29.66 -13.50
N SER A 65 -20.67 -30.07 -12.27
CA SER A 65 -21.50 -29.32 -11.31
C SER A 65 -21.01 -27.88 -11.05
N ASN A 66 -19.70 -27.63 -11.13
CA ASN A 66 -19.11 -26.29 -11.03
C ASN A 66 -18.92 -25.59 -12.39
N SER A 67 -19.11 -26.30 -13.52
CA SER A 67 -19.09 -25.69 -14.86
C SER A 67 -20.44 -25.10 -15.25
N ASN A 68 -21.41 -25.06 -14.34
CA ASN A 68 -22.69 -24.43 -14.62
C ASN A 68 -22.50 -22.95 -14.97
N HIS A 69 -21.53 -22.26 -14.36
CA HIS A 69 -21.24 -20.87 -14.67
C HIS A 69 -19.74 -20.61 -14.50
N PHE A 70 -19.02 -20.44 -15.62
CA PHE A 70 -17.72 -19.77 -15.56
C PHE A 70 -17.97 -18.33 -15.12
N ASP A 71 -17.31 -17.91 -14.05
CA ASP A 71 -17.44 -16.55 -13.55
C ASP A 71 -16.70 -15.60 -14.49
N PHE A 72 -17.43 -15.02 -15.44
CA PHE A 72 -16.87 -14.03 -16.36
C PHE A 72 -16.32 -12.81 -15.62
N SER A 73 -16.85 -12.46 -14.43
CA SER A 73 -16.33 -11.34 -13.65
C SER A 73 -14.88 -11.59 -13.21
N SER A 74 -14.57 -12.83 -12.81
CA SER A 74 -13.20 -13.24 -12.49
C SER A 74 -12.26 -13.12 -13.70
N LEU A 75 -12.72 -13.46 -14.91
CA LEU A 75 -11.92 -13.32 -16.14
C LEU A 75 -11.68 -11.86 -16.47
N LEU A 76 -12.73 -11.05 -16.41
CA LEU A 76 -12.67 -9.63 -16.73
C LEU A 76 -11.74 -8.88 -15.75
N THR A 77 -11.79 -9.25 -14.49
CA THR A 77 -10.91 -8.73 -13.44
C THR A 77 -9.46 -9.18 -13.65
N HIS A 78 -9.24 -10.47 -13.93
CA HIS A 78 -7.91 -11.04 -14.12
C HIS A 78 -7.16 -10.41 -15.30
N PHE A 79 -7.85 -10.14 -16.41
CA PHE A 79 -7.27 -9.50 -17.59
C PHE A 79 -7.43 -7.97 -17.61
N HIS A 80 -7.91 -7.36 -16.52
CA HIS A 80 -8.11 -5.90 -16.38
C HIS A 80 -8.91 -5.28 -17.54
N PHE A 81 -9.97 -5.95 -17.97
CA PHE A 81 -10.86 -5.43 -19.01
C PHE A 81 -11.70 -4.24 -18.50
N GLN A 82 -12.22 -3.42 -19.42
CA GLN A 82 -13.03 -2.24 -19.08
C GLN A 82 -14.26 -2.61 -18.25
N GLN A 83 -14.73 -1.67 -17.42
CA GLN A 83 -15.88 -1.84 -16.52
C GLN A 83 -17.24 -1.98 -17.24
N LYS A 84 -17.29 -1.95 -18.58
CA LYS A 84 -18.51 -2.07 -19.38
C LYS A 84 -18.39 -3.22 -20.37
N VAL A 85 -19.38 -4.12 -20.39
CA VAL A 85 -19.41 -5.29 -21.30
C VAL A 85 -20.72 -5.39 -22.08
N SER A 86 -20.62 -5.92 -23.29
CA SER A 86 -21.76 -6.22 -24.17
C SER A 86 -21.92 -7.71 -24.32
N VAL A 87 -23.11 -8.26 -24.09
CA VAL A 87 -23.36 -9.71 -24.11
C VAL A 87 -24.30 -10.07 -25.26
N PHE A 88 -23.88 -11.04 -26.08
CA PHE A 88 -24.66 -11.60 -27.19
C PHE A 88 -25.10 -13.04 -26.86
N TYR A 89 -26.38 -13.33 -27.03
CA TYR A 89 -26.96 -14.67 -26.84
C TYR A 89 -28.12 -14.96 -27.80
N GLU A 90 -28.46 -16.23 -28.01
CA GLU A 90 -29.58 -16.64 -28.88
C GLU A 90 -30.90 -16.74 -28.10
N LEU A 91 -31.97 -16.19 -28.67
CA LEU A 91 -33.33 -16.25 -28.13
C LEU A 91 -33.96 -17.60 -28.49
N ASN A 92 -33.83 -18.58 -27.60
CA ASN A 92 -34.52 -19.86 -27.71
C ASN A 92 -35.74 -19.94 -26.79
N SER A 93 -36.76 -20.72 -27.15
CA SER A 93 -38.00 -20.91 -26.37
C SER A 93 -37.80 -21.44 -24.94
N THR A 94 -36.56 -21.77 -24.57
CA THR A 94 -36.12 -22.26 -23.26
C THR A 94 -35.20 -21.28 -22.52
N THR A 95 -34.92 -20.10 -23.08
CA THR A 95 -34.12 -19.04 -22.43
C THR A 95 -34.88 -18.47 -21.23
N ASP A 96 -34.90 -19.23 -20.14
CA ASP A 96 -35.37 -18.77 -18.85
C ASP A 96 -34.51 -17.55 -18.46
N ILE A 97 -35.22 -16.49 -18.05
CA ILE A 97 -34.75 -15.23 -17.46
C ILE A 97 -33.65 -15.43 -16.39
N SER A 98 -33.53 -16.64 -15.84
CA SER A 98 -32.55 -17.04 -14.84
C SER A 98 -31.10 -17.02 -15.30
N ALA A 99 -30.77 -17.40 -16.54
CA ALA A 99 -29.37 -17.39 -17.00
C ALA A 99 -28.85 -15.95 -17.16
N HIS A 100 -29.74 -15.06 -17.59
CA HIS A 100 -29.49 -13.63 -17.63
C HIS A 100 -29.31 -13.05 -16.22
N ARG A 101 -30.21 -13.37 -15.28
CA ARG A 101 -30.12 -12.91 -13.89
C ARG A 101 -28.81 -13.31 -13.23
N LEU A 102 -28.35 -14.53 -13.42
CA LEU A 102 -27.09 -15.01 -12.84
C LEU A 102 -25.85 -14.31 -13.40
N LEU A 103 -25.83 -14.00 -14.70
CA LEU A 103 -24.76 -13.20 -15.31
C LEU A 103 -24.76 -11.77 -14.75
N VAL A 104 -25.94 -11.15 -14.64
CA VAL A 104 -26.12 -9.82 -14.05
C VAL A 104 -25.67 -9.79 -12.59
N ASP A 105 -26.10 -10.76 -11.78
CA ASP A 105 -25.74 -10.89 -10.37
C ASP A 105 -24.22 -11.04 -10.19
N SER A 106 -23.56 -11.81 -11.07
CA SER A 106 -22.09 -11.98 -11.02
C SER A 106 -21.34 -10.69 -11.33
N PHE A 107 -21.78 -9.91 -12.33
CA PHE A 107 -21.12 -8.65 -12.70
C PHE A 107 -21.38 -7.52 -11.69
N GLN A 108 -22.56 -7.46 -11.07
CA GLN A 108 -22.87 -6.48 -10.02
C GLN A 108 -21.90 -6.60 -8.83
N SER A 109 -21.47 -7.81 -8.49
CA SER A 109 -20.56 -8.04 -7.36
C SER A 109 -19.14 -7.47 -7.55
N VAL A 110 -18.73 -7.16 -8.80
CA VAL A 110 -17.37 -6.71 -9.15
C VAL A 110 -17.36 -5.33 -9.84
N ASN A 111 -18.46 -4.58 -9.73
CA ASN A 111 -18.60 -3.24 -10.32
C ASN A 111 -18.37 -3.22 -11.84
N ILE A 112 -18.75 -4.30 -12.52
CA ILE A 112 -18.77 -4.41 -13.99
C ILE A 112 -20.22 -4.17 -14.42
N GLU A 113 -20.43 -3.20 -15.30
CA GLU A 113 -21.73 -2.84 -15.85
C GLU A 113 -21.97 -3.57 -17.18
N ILE A 114 -23.13 -4.20 -17.35
CA ILE A 114 -23.56 -4.65 -18.67
C ILE A 114 -24.14 -3.44 -19.39
N ASP A 115 -23.37 -2.87 -20.32
CA ASP A 115 -23.75 -1.68 -21.10
C ASP A 115 -24.75 -2.04 -22.20
N TYR A 116 -24.63 -3.25 -22.76
CA TYR A 116 -25.55 -3.75 -23.78
C TYR A 116 -25.79 -5.25 -23.65
N LEU A 117 -27.05 -5.65 -23.79
CA LEU A 117 -27.46 -7.04 -23.76
C LEU A 117 -28.31 -7.30 -25.02
N LEU A 118 -27.79 -8.12 -25.93
CA LEU A 118 -28.43 -8.40 -27.21
C LEU A 118 -28.88 -9.85 -27.34
N ALA A 119 -30.19 -10.04 -27.46
CA ALA A 119 -30.82 -11.29 -27.84
C ALA A 119 -30.93 -11.39 -29.37
N LEU A 120 -30.26 -12.37 -29.97
CA LEU A 120 -30.35 -12.66 -31.39
C LEU A 120 -31.51 -13.63 -31.66
N PRO A 121 -32.28 -13.46 -32.75
CA PRO A 121 -33.32 -14.42 -33.11
C PRO A 121 -32.69 -15.80 -33.41
N PRO A 122 -33.46 -16.89 -33.26
CA PRO A 122 -32.95 -18.24 -33.44
C PRO A 122 -32.40 -18.47 -34.86
N SER A 123 -31.47 -19.41 -35.02
CA SER A 123 -30.81 -19.68 -36.31
C SER A 123 -31.77 -20.14 -37.41
N SER A 124 -32.99 -20.54 -37.08
CA SER A 124 -34.05 -20.78 -38.06
C SER A 124 -34.46 -19.52 -38.84
N ASN A 125 -34.16 -18.32 -38.34
CA ASN A 125 -34.45 -17.04 -38.98
C ASN A 125 -33.19 -16.19 -39.20
N ILE A 126 -32.19 -16.78 -39.88
CA ILE A 126 -30.89 -16.16 -40.19
C ILE A 126 -31.02 -14.79 -40.87
N ILE A 127 -32.00 -14.59 -41.76
CA ILE A 127 -32.17 -13.31 -42.48
C ILE A 127 -32.47 -12.18 -41.49
N GLN A 128 -33.39 -12.43 -40.55
CA GLN A 128 -33.71 -11.45 -39.51
C GLN A 128 -32.53 -11.24 -38.55
N ALA A 129 -31.81 -12.32 -38.22
CA ALA A 129 -30.60 -12.25 -37.39
C ALA A 129 -29.52 -11.39 -38.05
N GLU A 130 -29.31 -11.53 -39.36
CA GLU A 130 -28.30 -10.79 -40.12
C GLU A 130 -28.56 -9.28 -40.10
N VAL A 131 -29.80 -8.87 -40.40
CA VAL A 131 -30.20 -7.46 -40.38
C VAL A 131 -30.03 -6.85 -38.99
N LEU A 132 -30.40 -7.61 -37.95
CA LEU A 132 -30.29 -7.17 -36.56
C LEU A 132 -28.82 -7.07 -36.13
N ILE A 133 -28.00 -8.09 -36.37
CA ILE A 133 -26.56 -8.08 -36.08
C ILE A 133 -25.88 -6.86 -36.72
N GLU A 134 -26.16 -6.59 -38.00
CA GLU A 134 -25.56 -5.44 -38.68
C GLU A 134 -25.95 -4.10 -38.07
N LYS A 135 -27.23 -3.92 -37.74
CA LYS A 135 -27.74 -2.69 -37.12
C LYS A 135 -27.08 -2.46 -35.76
N GLU A 136 -27.01 -3.51 -34.95
CA GLU A 136 -26.50 -3.42 -33.58
C GLU A 136 -24.98 -3.24 -33.51
N LEU A 137 -24.23 -3.94 -34.37
CA LEU A 137 -22.78 -3.72 -34.48
C LEU A 137 -22.45 -2.29 -34.93
N LYS A 138 -23.22 -1.71 -35.87
CA LYS A 138 -23.06 -0.30 -36.25
C LYS A 138 -23.31 0.66 -35.08
N GLY A 139 -24.35 0.39 -34.28
CA GLY A 139 -24.64 1.16 -33.06
C GLY A 139 -23.50 1.11 -32.05
N LEU A 140 -23.01 -0.10 -31.76
CA LEU A 140 -21.91 -0.33 -30.82
C LEU A 140 -20.59 0.28 -31.30
N MET A 141 -20.30 0.19 -32.59
CA MET A 141 -19.13 0.81 -33.21
C MET A 141 -19.14 2.34 -33.05
N ASN A 142 -20.30 2.98 -33.23
CA ASN A 142 -20.45 4.43 -33.13
C ASN A 142 -20.41 4.93 -31.67
N SER A 143 -20.85 4.13 -30.70
CA SER A 143 -20.87 4.50 -29.28
C SER A 143 -19.47 4.74 -28.70
N GLN A 144 -18.45 3.98 -29.15
CA GLN A 144 -17.08 3.94 -28.60
C GLN A 144 -16.92 3.71 -27.09
N ARG A 145 -18.02 3.58 -26.33
CA ARG A 145 -18.04 3.42 -24.87
C ARG A 145 -17.67 2.03 -24.39
N ASN A 146 -17.87 1.02 -25.24
CA ASN A 146 -17.67 -0.38 -24.90
C ASN A 146 -16.94 -1.12 -26.03
N ARG A 147 -15.90 -1.85 -25.67
CA ARG A 147 -15.07 -2.64 -26.60
C ARG A 147 -14.92 -4.10 -26.20
N VAL A 148 -15.67 -4.57 -25.19
CA VAL A 148 -15.59 -5.93 -24.67
C VAL A 148 -16.91 -6.64 -24.93
N PHE A 149 -16.85 -7.67 -25.76
CA PHE A 149 -18.01 -8.42 -26.25
C PHE A 149 -17.95 -9.86 -25.74
N ILE A 150 -19.00 -10.31 -25.06
CA ILE A 150 -19.15 -11.68 -24.57
C ILE A 150 -20.15 -12.42 -25.44
N VAL A 151 -19.76 -13.58 -25.95
CA VAL A 151 -20.57 -14.45 -26.81
C VAL A 151 -20.87 -15.72 -26.03
N THR A 152 -22.15 -15.93 -25.68
CA THR A 152 -22.60 -17.08 -24.91
C THR A 152 -23.91 -17.61 -25.45
N GLN A 153 -24.17 -18.92 -25.32
CA GLN A 153 -25.45 -19.54 -25.72
C GLN A 153 -25.87 -19.23 -27.16
N LEU A 154 -24.92 -19.20 -28.10
CA LEU A 154 -25.18 -18.98 -29.52
C LEU A 154 -24.90 -20.23 -30.33
N SER A 155 -25.79 -20.54 -31.27
CA SER A 155 -25.53 -21.52 -32.31
C SER A 155 -24.32 -21.14 -33.15
N LEU A 156 -23.68 -22.16 -33.68
CA LEU A 156 -22.48 -22.01 -34.51
C LEU A 156 -22.75 -21.15 -35.76
N GLU A 157 -23.93 -21.30 -36.37
CA GLU A 157 -24.37 -20.53 -37.53
C GLU A 157 -24.40 -19.03 -37.23
N LEU A 158 -24.97 -18.65 -36.07
CA LEU A 158 -25.04 -17.26 -35.64
C LEU A 158 -23.67 -16.72 -35.22
N VAL A 159 -22.83 -17.51 -34.58
CA VAL A 159 -21.45 -17.09 -34.24
C VAL A 159 -20.64 -16.83 -35.50
N HIS A 160 -20.76 -17.70 -36.50
CA HIS A 160 -20.13 -17.49 -37.79
C HIS A 160 -20.60 -16.20 -38.47
N LEU A 161 -21.91 -15.95 -38.47
CA LEU A 161 -22.49 -14.72 -39.01
C LEU A 161 -22.00 -13.48 -38.24
N LEU A 162 -22.07 -13.50 -36.92
CA LEU A 162 -21.65 -12.41 -36.02
C LEU A 162 -20.20 -12.03 -36.23
N LEU A 163 -19.27 -12.99 -36.16
CA LEU A 163 -17.85 -12.74 -36.34
C LEU A 163 -17.52 -12.31 -37.78
N THR A 164 -18.24 -12.83 -38.78
CA THR A 164 -18.08 -12.41 -40.18
C THR A 164 -18.45 -10.93 -40.35
N LYS A 165 -19.57 -10.49 -39.77
CA LYS A 165 -19.99 -9.08 -39.82
C LYS A 165 -19.07 -8.18 -38.99
N ALA A 166 -18.71 -8.60 -37.78
CA ALA A 166 -17.78 -7.86 -36.92
C ALA A 166 -16.42 -7.66 -37.59
N ARG A 167 -15.88 -8.69 -38.28
CA ARG A 167 -14.64 -8.56 -39.05
C ARG A 167 -14.78 -7.59 -40.21
N LYS A 168 -15.87 -7.64 -40.97
CA LYS A 168 -16.14 -6.66 -42.05
C LYS A 168 -16.20 -5.21 -41.54
N MET A 169 -16.56 -5.02 -40.27
CA MET A 169 -16.60 -3.71 -39.60
C MET A 169 -15.32 -3.37 -38.83
N ASN A 170 -14.22 -4.13 -39.00
CA ASN A 170 -12.96 -3.97 -38.25
C ASN A 170 -13.14 -4.01 -36.72
N MET A 171 -14.15 -4.74 -36.24
CA MET A 171 -14.42 -4.91 -34.80
C MET A 171 -13.74 -6.15 -34.22
N VAL A 172 -12.87 -6.85 -34.95
CA VAL A 172 -12.08 -7.99 -34.47
C VAL A 172 -10.59 -7.62 -34.54
N GLY A 173 -9.86 -7.75 -33.42
CA GLY A 173 -8.42 -7.47 -33.33
C GLY A 173 -8.03 -5.98 -33.19
N ASN A 174 -8.86 -5.03 -33.65
CA ASN A 174 -8.57 -3.59 -33.65
C ASN A 174 -8.93 -2.89 -32.32
N GLY A 175 -8.38 -3.35 -31.20
CA GLY A 175 -8.68 -2.82 -29.86
C GLY A 175 -10.05 -3.21 -29.30
N TYR A 176 -10.76 -4.11 -29.98
CA TYR A 176 -11.95 -4.80 -29.47
C TYR A 176 -11.57 -6.19 -28.94
N THR A 177 -12.19 -6.60 -27.86
CA THR A 177 -11.99 -7.92 -27.24
C THR A 177 -13.28 -8.71 -27.32
N TRP A 178 -13.21 -9.89 -27.92
CA TRP A 178 -14.31 -10.86 -27.96
C TRP A 178 -13.98 -12.03 -27.05
N ILE A 179 -14.92 -12.41 -26.20
CA ILE A 179 -14.79 -13.51 -25.23
C ILE A 179 -15.89 -14.52 -25.55
N ILE A 180 -15.50 -15.72 -25.94
CA ILE A 180 -16.43 -16.80 -26.31
C ILE A 180 -16.49 -17.83 -25.17
N SER A 181 -17.71 -18.09 -24.71
CA SER A 181 -17.98 -19.08 -23.66
C SER A 181 -17.63 -20.51 -24.10
N HIS A 182 -17.37 -21.40 -23.14
CA HIS A 182 -16.98 -22.80 -23.43
C HIS A 182 -18.02 -23.56 -24.26
N GLU A 183 -19.30 -23.27 -24.03
CA GLU A 183 -20.44 -23.84 -24.74
C GLU A 183 -20.44 -23.54 -26.24
N VAL A 184 -19.72 -22.51 -26.66
CA VAL A 184 -19.59 -22.13 -28.06
C VAL A 184 -18.19 -22.49 -28.55
N PHE A 185 -17.16 -22.19 -27.76
CA PHE A 185 -15.78 -22.38 -28.17
C PHE A 185 -15.35 -23.84 -28.29
N ASP A 186 -15.91 -24.75 -27.48
CA ASP A 186 -15.64 -26.18 -27.62
C ASP A 186 -16.18 -26.74 -28.95
N LEU A 187 -17.31 -26.21 -29.45
CA LEU A 187 -17.84 -26.53 -30.77
C LEU A 187 -16.94 -25.98 -31.88
N ILE A 188 -16.53 -24.72 -31.77
CA ILE A 188 -15.63 -24.08 -32.75
C ILE A 188 -14.31 -24.84 -32.85
N SER A 189 -13.68 -25.10 -31.70
CA SER A 189 -12.39 -25.79 -31.66
C SER A 189 -12.46 -27.23 -32.20
N SER A 190 -13.62 -27.89 -32.07
CA SER A 190 -13.84 -29.21 -32.67
C SER A 190 -13.95 -29.16 -34.19
N LEU A 191 -14.53 -28.10 -34.75
CA LEU A 191 -14.74 -27.97 -36.20
C LEU A 191 -13.53 -27.41 -36.93
N ASP A 192 -12.76 -26.52 -36.30
CA ASP A 192 -11.46 -26.09 -36.86
C ASP A 192 -10.43 -27.24 -36.85
N SER A 193 -10.67 -28.30 -36.07
CA SER A 193 -9.82 -29.48 -36.02
C SER A 193 -10.05 -30.45 -37.20
N SER A 194 -11.18 -30.33 -37.89
CA SER A 194 -11.49 -30.96 -39.17
C SER A 194 -11.28 -29.93 -40.26
N SER A 195 -10.42 -30.16 -41.25
CA SER A 195 -10.05 -29.19 -42.30
C SER A 195 -11.23 -28.91 -43.26
N SER A 196 -12.28 -28.30 -42.73
CA SER A 196 -13.52 -27.99 -43.40
C SER A 196 -13.52 -26.54 -43.87
N SER A 197 -14.28 -26.27 -44.93
CA SER A 197 -14.57 -24.94 -45.48
C SER A 197 -15.22 -23.95 -44.48
N PHE A 198 -15.55 -24.43 -43.27
CA PHE A 198 -16.14 -23.66 -42.18
C PHE A 198 -15.09 -23.15 -41.16
N SER A 199 -13.80 -23.11 -41.49
CA SER A 199 -12.81 -22.65 -40.51
C SER A 199 -13.04 -21.18 -40.09
N LEU A 200 -13.32 -21.00 -38.81
CA LEU A 200 -13.57 -19.70 -38.17
C LEU A 200 -12.28 -19.03 -37.71
N LEU A 201 -11.19 -19.79 -37.65
CA LEU A 201 -9.90 -19.36 -37.12
C LEU A 201 -9.39 -18.07 -37.78
N ASN A 202 -9.57 -17.93 -39.09
CA ASN A 202 -9.17 -16.73 -39.84
C ASN A 202 -10.02 -15.48 -39.52
N LYS A 203 -11.21 -15.66 -38.93
CA LYS A 203 -12.14 -14.59 -38.52
C LYS A 203 -12.02 -14.24 -37.04
N MET A 204 -11.18 -14.94 -36.29
CA MET A 204 -11.11 -14.89 -34.84
C MET A 204 -9.82 -14.27 -34.30
N GLU A 205 -9.05 -13.54 -35.10
CA GLU A 205 -7.78 -12.95 -34.64
C GLU A 205 -7.98 -12.07 -33.39
N GLY A 206 -7.29 -12.41 -32.30
CA GLY A 206 -7.40 -11.72 -31.01
C GLY A 206 -8.59 -12.13 -30.13
N VAL A 207 -9.47 -13.04 -30.58
CA VAL A 207 -10.59 -13.57 -29.79
C VAL A 207 -10.07 -14.45 -28.66
N ILE A 208 -10.69 -14.33 -27.48
CA ILE A 208 -10.44 -15.15 -26.29
C ILE A 208 -11.53 -16.22 -26.19
N GLY A 209 -11.14 -17.49 -26.16
CA GLY A 209 -12.04 -18.63 -26.00
C GLY A 209 -11.82 -19.35 -24.68
N LEU A 210 -12.90 -19.75 -24.04
CA LEU A 210 -12.88 -20.69 -22.91
C LEU A 210 -12.96 -22.11 -23.47
N GLN A 211 -11.96 -22.95 -23.27
CA GLN A 211 -11.98 -24.34 -23.72
C GLN A 211 -12.07 -25.28 -22.54
N THR A 212 -12.86 -26.35 -22.61
CA THR A 212 -12.92 -27.35 -21.54
C THR A 212 -11.57 -28.05 -21.40
N TYR A 213 -11.05 -28.13 -20.17
CA TYR A 213 -9.73 -28.71 -19.91
C TYR A 213 -9.73 -30.23 -20.13
N VAL A 214 -8.74 -30.70 -20.90
CA VAL A 214 -8.44 -32.11 -21.13
C VAL A 214 -6.95 -32.31 -20.96
N ASN A 215 -6.55 -33.32 -20.17
CA ASN A 215 -5.13 -33.62 -20.00
C ASN A 215 -4.64 -34.52 -21.14
N ASP A 216 -4.23 -33.89 -22.24
CA ASP A 216 -3.75 -34.56 -23.46
C ASP A 216 -2.33 -35.14 -23.34
N THR A 217 -1.58 -34.79 -22.29
CA THR A 217 -0.25 -35.35 -22.04
C THR A 217 -0.30 -36.82 -21.58
N LYS A 218 -1.43 -37.26 -21.01
CA LYS A 218 -1.57 -38.60 -20.43
C LYS A 218 -1.54 -39.70 -21.50
N LYS A 219 -0.90 -40.82 -21.16
CA LYS A 219 -0.84 -42.02 -22.03
C LYS A 219 -2.24 -42.56 -22.37
N SER A 220 -3.19 -42.50 -21.43
CA SER A 220 -4.57 -42.92 -21.65
C SER A 220 -5.26 -42.10 -22.74
N PHE A 221 -5.05 -40.78 -22.73
CA PHE A 221 -5.57 -39.87 -23.75
C PHE A 221 -4.95 -40.16 -25.11
N LYS A 222 -3.62 -40.22 -25.19
CA LYS A 222 -2.91 -40.52 -26.45
C LYS A 222 -3.34 -41.86 -27.05
N SER A 223 -3.51 -42.89 -26.22
CA SER A 223 -3.98 -44.20 -26.67
C SER A 223 -5.42 -44.16 -27.19
N PHE A 224 -6.31 -43.44 -26.51
CA PHE A 224 -7.67 -43.19 -26.98
C PHE A 224 -7.66 -42.44 -28.31
N GLU A 225 -6.89 -41.38 -28.43
CA GLU A 225 -6.82 -40.54 -29.63
C GLU A 225 -6.32 -41.31 -30.86
N THR A 226 -5.28 -42.14 -30.71
CA THR A 226 -4.81 -43.01 -31.79
C THR A 226 -5.88 -43.99 -32.25
N LYS A 227 -6.62 -44.60 -31.31
CA LYS A 227 -7.72 -45.52 -31.64
C LYS A 227 -8.88 -44.78 -32.30
N PHE A 228 -9.27 -43.63 -31.74
CA PHE A 228 -10.36 -42.80 -32.24
C PHE A 228 -10.11 -42.41 -33.70
N LYS A 229 -8.93 -41.87 -34.01
CA LYS A 229 -8.54 -41.52 -35.39
C LYS A 229 -8.58 -42.70 -36.35
N LYS A 230 -8.06 -43.86 -35.91
CA LYS A 230 -8.10 -45.10 -36.70
C LYS A 230 -9.53 -45.53 -37.01
N PHE A 231 -10.42 -45.58 -36.01
CA PHE A 231 -11.82 -45.97 -36.21
C PHE A 231 -12.59 -44.94 -37.01
N TYR A 232 -12.33 -43.65 -36.80
CA TYR A 232 -12.97 -42.56 -37.56
C TYR A 232 -12.71 -42.71 -39.05
N LYS A 233 -11.45 -42.94 -39.44
CA LYS A 233 -11.06 -43.13 -40.84
C LYS A 233 -11.68 -44.37 -41.49
N LEU A 234 -11.93 -45.42 -40.71
CA LEU A 234 -12.57 -46.65 -41.19
C LEU A 234 -14.07 -46.45 -41.41
N GLU A 235 -14.74 -45.77 -40.48
CA GLU A 235 -16.20 -45.55 -40.53
C GLU A 235 -16.59 -44.42 -41.51
N TYR A 236 -15.74 -43.40 -41.62
CA TYR A 236 -15.96 -42.22 -42.48
C TYR A 236 -14.80 -42.03 -43.47
N PRO A 237 -14.61 -42.91 -44.47
CA PRO A 237 -13.48 -42.83 -45.40
C PRO A 237 -13.48 -41.58 -46.29
N GLN A 238 -14.65 -40.95 -46.44
CA GLN A 238 -14.86 -39.76 -47.28
C GLN A 238 -14.59 -38.45 -46.53
N GLU A 239 -14.41 -38.51 -45.21
CA GLU A 239 -14.11 -37.34 -44.39
C GLU A 239 -12.62 -37.28 -44.07
N GLU A 240 -12.09 -36.06 -43.94
CA GLU A 240 -10.70 -35.88 -43.53
C GLU A 240 -10.52 -36.32 -42.06
N GLU A 241 -9.37 -36.93 -41.79
CA GLU A 241 -9.06 -37.42 -40.45
C GLU A 241 -8.97 -36.23 -39.46
N PRO A 242 -9.72 -36.26 -38.35
CA PRO A 242 -9.73 -35.14 -37.41
C PRO A 242 -8.37 -35.01 -36.72
N THR A 243 -7.89 -33.77 -36.57
CA THR A 243 -6.60 -33.51 -35.92
C THR A 243 -6.61 -33.86 -34.43
N LYS A 244 -7.76 -33.73 -33.75
CA LYS A 244 -7.96 -34.09 -32.33
C LYS A 244 -9.40 -34.55 -32.07
N ALA A 245 -9.60 -35.44 -31.09
CA ALA A 245 -10.93 -35.83 -30.66
C ALA A 245 -11.65 -34.67 -29.95
N SER A 246 -12.93 -34.44 -30.28
CA SER A 246 -13.73 -33.41 -29.62
C SER A 246 -14.01 -33.76 -28.16
N ILE A 247 -14.30 -32.74 -27.34
CA ILE A 247 -14.71 -32.96 -25.94
C ILE A 247 -15.94 -33.86 -25.84
N PHE A 248 -16.85 -33.81 -26.81
CA PHE A 248 -18.04 -34.65 -26.85
C PHE A 248 -17.70 -36.12 -27.10
N ALA A 249 -16.75 -36.41 -27.99
CA ALA A 249 -16.29 -37.77 -28.23
C ALA A 249 -15.61 -38.36 -26.97
N ILE A 250 -14.82 -37.53 -26.28
CA ILE A 250 -14.16 -37.89 -25.02
C ILE A 250 -15.21 -38.18 -23.93
N GLN A 251 -16.20 -37.30 -23.77
CA GLN A 251 -17.29 -37.48 -22.81
C GLN A 251 -18.17 -38.70 -23.14
N ALA A 252 -18.43 -38.97 -24.42
CA ALA A 252 -19.19 -40.13 -24.85
C ALA A 252 -18.45 -41.43 -24.52
N TYR A 253 -17.13 -41.45 -24.71
CA TYR A 253 -16.30 -42.59 -24.32
C TYR A 253 -16.28 -42.81 -22.81
N ASP A 254 -16.10 -41.75 -22.03
CA ASP A 254 -16.12 -41.81 -20.56
C ASP A 254 -17.52 -42.22 -20.04
N ALA A 255 -18.61 -41.78 -20.70
CA ALA A 255 -19.98 -42.19 -20.39
C ALA A 255 -20.20 -43.68 -20.67
N ALA A 256 -19.79 -44.17 -21.84
CA ALA A 256 -19.88 -45.58 -22.18
C ALA A 256 -19.08 -46.43 -21.19
N GLN A 257 -17.89 -45.99 -20.79
CA GLN A 257 -17.07 -46.67 -19.79
C GLN A 257 -17.75 -46.73 -18.41
N ALA A 258 -18.47 -45.69 -18.01
CA ALA A 258 -19.26 -45.69 -16.78
C ALA A 258 -20.38 -46.75 -16.83
N ILE A 259 -21.08 -46.85 -17.95
CA ILE A 259 -22.12 -47.87 -18.18
C ILE A 259 -21.51 -49.28 -18.14
N THR A 260 -20.44 -49.53 -18.91
CA THR A 260 -19.80 -50.85 -18.97
C THR A 260 -19.35 -51.32 -17.59
N ARG A 261 -18.68 -50.44 -16.82
CA ARG A 261 -18.25 -50.77 -15.45
C ARG A 261 -19.42 -51.01 -14.50
N ALA A 262 -20.52 -50.30 -14.68
CA ALA A 262 -21.73 -50.53 -13.89
C ALA A 262 -22.37 -51.89 -14.23
N MET A 263 -22.37 -52.28 -15.51
CA MET A 263 -22.88 -53.56 -15.99
C MET A 263 -22.01 -54.75 -15.56
N GLU A 264 -20.69 -54.64 -15.57
CA GLU A 264 -19.76 -55.68 -15.09
C GLU A 264 -20.00 -56.04 -13.62
N ASN A 265 -20.44 -55.07 -12.83
CA ASN A 265 -20.71 -55.24 -11.40
C ASN A 265 -22.17 -55.61 -11.11
N LEU A 266 -23.04 -55.77 -12.12
CA LEU A 266 -24.46 -56.10 -11.94
C LEU A 266 -24.62 -57.57 -11.53
N ARG A 267 -25.41 -57.84 -10.47
CA ARG A 267 -25.62 -59.21 -9.99
C ARG A 267 -26.93 -59.84 -10.50
N SER A 268 -27.97 -59.07 -10.81
CA SER A 268 -29.21 -59.62 -11.42
C SER A 268 -30.37 -58.65 -11.77
N SER A 269 -30.37 -57.36 -11.36
CA SER A 269 -31.52 -56.45 -11.61
C SER A 269 -31.14 -55.18 -12.38
N ASP A 270 -31.92 -54.85 -13.41
CA ASP A 270 -31.76 -53.63 -14.23
C ASP A 270 -32.02 -52.33 -13.42
N HIS A 271 -32.83 -52.38 -12.35
CA HIS A 271 -33.05 -51.23 -11.46
C HIS A 271 -31.79 -50.83 -10.65
N GLU A 272 -30.82 -51.74 -10.50
CA GLU A 272 -29.55 -51.47 -9.81
C GLU A 272 -28.53 -50.73 -10.71
N LEU A 273 -28.76 -50.70 -12.02
CA LEU A 273 -27.83 -50.13 -12.99
C LEU A 273 -27.65 -48.62 -12.78
N MET A 274 -28.74 -47.87 -12.57
CA MET A 274 -28.67 -46.42 -12.30
C MET A 274 -27.83 -46.11 -11.07
N GLU A 275 -28.05 -46.85 -9.98
CA GLU A 275 -27.32 -46.63 -8.73
C GLU A 275 -25.83 -46.95 -8.89
N LYS A 276 -25.50 -47.99 -9.67
CA LYS A 276 -24.12 -48.36 -9.99
C LYS A 276 -23.44 -47.34 -10.90
N ILE A 277 -24.13 -46.79 -11.90
CA ILE A 277 -23.58 -45.72 -12.73
C ILE A 277 -23.30 -44.49 -11.85
N LEU A 278 -24.22 -44.09 -10.96
CA LEU A 278 -24.00 -42.96 -10.04
C LEU A 278 -22.84 -43.20 -9.05
N LYS A 279 -22.58 -44.45 -8.67
CA LYS A 279 -21.43 -44.87 -7.84
C LYS A 279 -20.10 -44.95 -8.61
N SER A 280 -20.10 -44.68 -9.92
CA SER A 280 -18.87 -44.69 -10.72
C SER A 280 -17.80 -43.79 -10.11
N ASN A 281 -16.59 -44.33 -10.02
CA ASN A 281 -15.41 -43.62 -9.53
C ASN A 281 -14.17 -44.13 -10.26
N PHE A 282 -13.87 -43.53 -11.41
CA PHE A 282 -12.69 -43.88 -12.19
C PHE A 282 -12.12 -42.64 -12.87
N LYS A 283 -10.86 -42.73 -13.28
CA LYS A 283 -10.20 -41.67 -14.07
C LYS A 283 -10.52 -41.91 -15.54
N GLY A 284 -11.26 -40.98 -16.16
CA GLY A 284 -11.61 -41.03 -17.57
C GLY A 284 -10.42 -40.78 -18.49
N VAL A 285 -10.62 -40.94 -19.80
CA VAL A 285 -9.58 -40.69 -20.81
C VAL A 285 -9.18 -39.22 -20.88
N SER A 286 -10.09 -38.32 -20.50
CA SER A 286 -9.84 -36.89 -20.26
C SER A 286 -8.82 -36.60 -19.16
N GLY A 287 -8.51 -37.60 -18.31
CA GLY A 287 -7.67 -37.45 -17.12
C GLY A 287 -8.42 -36.88 -15.91
N ILE A 288 -9.72 -36.60 -16.05
CA ILE A 288 -10.63 -36.14 -15.00
C ILE A 288 -11.27 -37.37 -14.31
N MET A 289 -11.60 -37.23 -13.03
CA MET A 289 -12.35 -38.27 -12.31
C MET A 289 -13.83 -38.23 -12.73
N VAL A 290 -14.33 -39.33 -13.27
CA VAL A 290 -15.75 -39.55 -13.54
C VAL A 290 -16.40 -40.01 -12.25
N ARG A 291 -17.06 -39.06 -11.57
CA ARG A 291 -17.83 -39.29 -10.34
C ARG A 291 -19.10 -38.46 -10.39
N PHE A 292 -20.24 -39.05 -10.07
CA PHE A 292 -21.52 -38.35 -10.08
C PHE A 292 -21.97 -37.95 -8.67
N SER A 293 -22.68 -36.82 -8.55
CA SER A 293 -23.25 -36.37 -7.28
C SER A 293 -24.45 -37.25 -6.90
N LYS A 294 -24.52 -37.65 -5.63
CA LYS A 294 -25.60 -38.44 -5.03
C LYS A 294 -26.20 -37.65 -3.85
N ASN A 295 -27.52 -37.60 -3.74
CA ASN A 295 -28.29 -37.03 -2.62
C ASN A 295 -28.17 -35.51 -2.39
N ASN A 296 -27.67 -34.75 -3.36
CA ASN A 296 -27.70 -33.29 -3.27
C ASN A 296 -28.92 -32.76 -4.05
N THR A 297 -29.84 -32.06 -3.38
CA THR A 297 -31.16 -31.67 -3.93
C THR A 297 -31.07 -30.86 -5.22
N ASN A 298 -29.95 -30.18 -5.46
CA ASN A 298 -29.76 -29.31 -6.62
C ASN A 298 -28.87 -29.90 -7.74
N ASN A 299 -28.03 -30.91 -7.45
CA ASN A 299 -26.96 -31.37 -8.37
C ASN A 299 -26.95 -32.89 -8.60
N ASN A 300 -28.00 -33.62 -8.22
CA ASN A 300 -28.06 -35.08 -8.37
C ASN A 300 -27.81 -35.52 -9.82
N GLY A 301 -26.92 -36.50 -10.03
CA GLY A 301 -26.60 -37.01 -11.37
C GLY A 301 -25.62 -36.17 -12.20
N MET A 302 -25.06 -35.08 -11.68
CA MET A 302 -24.02 -34.28 -12.35
C MET A 302 -22.60 -34.77 -12.04
N LEU A 303 -21.64 -34.56 -12.95
CA LEU A 303 -20.23 -34.83 -12.67
C LEU A 303 -19.70 -33.91 -11.55
N ILE A 304 -19.00 -34.49 -10.59
CA ILE A 304 -18.34 -33.76 -9.51
C ILE A 304 -17.03 -33.18 -10.04
N SER A 305 -16.87 -31.85 -9.97
CA SER A 305 -15.61 -31.18 -10.28
C SER A 305 -14.51 -31.69 -9.36
N SER A 306 -13.35 -32.03 -9.93
CA SER A 306 -12.14 -32.00 -9.13
C SER A 306 -11.82 -30.54 -8.78
N GLN A 307 -11.56 -30.25 -7.51
CA GLN A 307 -11.10 -28.92 -7.09
C GLN A 307 -9.62 -28.68 -7.43
N SER A 308 -8.86 -29.75 -7.71
CA SER A 308 -7.41 -29.71 -7.91
C SER A 308 -6.98 -29.70 -9.37
N LEU A 309 -7.91 -29.89 -10.32
CA LEU A 309 -7.65 -29.85 -11.75
C LEU A 309 -8.34 -28.62 -12.36
N PRO A 310 -7.79 -28.05 -13.45
CA PRO A 310 -8.47 -26.99 -14.19
C PRO A 310 -9.78 -27.50 -14.77
N ASN A 311 -10.80 -26.64 -14.76
CA ASN A 311 -12.03 -26.88 -15.49
C ASN A 311 -11.93 -26.31 -16.91
N PHE A 312 -11.24 -25.18 -17.06
CA PHE A 312 -11.12 -24.48 -18.33
C PHE A 312 -9.68 -24.10 -18.64
N LYS A 313 -9.36 -24.11 -19.94
CA LYS A 313 -8.18 -23.56 -20.57
C LYS A 313 -8.58 -22.28 -21.27
N ILE A 314 -7.87 -21.19 -21.03
CA ILE A 314 -8.08 -19.91 -21.69
C ILE A 314 -7.20 -19.89 -22.93
N ILE A 315 -7.84 -19.75 -24.08
CA ILE A 315 -7.21 -19.73 -25.39
C ILE A 315 -7.32 -18.33 -25.98
N LYS A 316 -6.25 -17.83 -26.57
CA LYS A 316 -6.26 -16.64 -27.42
C LYS A 316 -5.89 -17.05 -28.83
N VAL A 317 -6.68 -16.61 -29.81
CA VAL A 317 -6.35 -16.82 -31.23
C VAL A 317 -5.34 -15.77 -31.66
N VAL A 318 -4.16 -16.21 -32.11
CA VAL A 318 -3.07 -15.35 -32.58
C VAL A 318 -2.47 -15.96 -33.83
N ASN A 319 -2.28 -15.16 -34.89
CA ASN A 319 -1.74 -15.60 -36.17
C ASN A 319 -2.42 -16.87 -36.70
N GLN A 320 -3.75 -16.94 -36.60
CA GLN A 320 -4.54 -18.12 -36.99
C GLN A 320 -4.11 -19.41 -36.25
N THR A 321 -3.68 -19.29 -34.99
CA THR A 321 -3.37 -20.45 -34.15
C THR A 321 -3.98 -20.27 -32.76
N TYR A 322 -4.33 -21.39 -32.14
CA TYR A 322 -4.83 -21.43 -30.77
C TYR A 322 -3.66 -21.38 -29.78
N LYS A 323 -3.50 -20.25 -29.10
CA LYS A 323 -2.46 -20.07 -28.07
C LYS A 323 -3.06 -20.16 -26.67
N GLU A 324 -2.54 -21.06 -25.86
CA GLU A 324 -2.84 -21.14 -24.43
C GLU A 324 -2.30 -19.91 -23.70
N VAL A 325 -3.15 -19.27 -22.89
CA VAL A 325 -2.74 -18.11 -22.08
C VAL A 325 -2.90 -18.33 -20.58
N ALA A 326 -3.87 -19.14 -20.15
CA ALA A 326 -4.09 -19.46 -18.74
C ALA A 326 -4.96 -20.70 -18.57
N PHE A 327 -5.08 -21.15 -17.33
CA PHE A 327 -6.02 -22.16 -16.86
C PHE A 327 -6.91 -21.57 -15.78
N TRP A 328 -8.13 -22.06 -15.64
CA TRP A 328 -9.02 -21.69 -14.55
C TRP A 328 -9.38 -22.92 -13.71
N THR A 329 -9.21 -22.79 -12.40
CA THR A 329 -9.57 -23.81 -11.41
C THR A 329 -10.60 -23.24 -10.43
N PRO A 330 -11.56 -24.06 -9.93
CA PRO A 330 -12.50 -23.61 -8.93
C PRO A 330 -11.87 -23.14 -7.61
N LYS A 331 -10.68 -23.66 -7.26
CA LYS A 331 -10.01 -23.38 -5.98
C LYS A 331 -9.01 -22.21 -6.05
N LEU A 332 -8.23 -22.13 -7.13
CA LEU A 332 -7.14 -21.16 -7.26
C LEU A 332 -7.46 -20.01 -8.22
N GLY A 333 -8.58 -20.07 -8.95
CA GLY A 333 -8.87 -19.10 -10.01
C GLY A 333 -7.94 -19.30 -11.21
N PHE A 334 -7.45 -18.19 -11.78
CA PHE A 334 -6.57 -18.20 -12.97
C PHE A 334 -5.13 -18.55 -12.63
N VAL A 335 -4.53 -19.42 -13.45
CA VAL A 335 -3.15 -19.90 -13.32
C VAL A 335 -2.51 -19.93 -14.71
N GLU A 336 -1.36 -19.28 -14.90
CA GLU A 336 -0.69 -19.23 -16.21
C GLU A 336 -0.07 -20.56 -16.65
N LYS A 337 0.44 -21.35 -15.70
CA LYS A 337 1.03 -22.67 -15.96
C LYS A 337 0.48 -23.70 -14.99
N PHE A 338 -0.06 -24.79 -15.54
CA PHE A 338 -0.54 -25.92 -14.74
C PHE A 338 0.42 -27.11 -14.86
N VAL A 339 1.02 -27.53 -13.74
CA VAL A 339 1.86 -28.74 -13.64
C VAL A 339 1.28 -29.67 -12.58
N GLU A 340 0.85 -30.88 -13.00
CA GLU A 340 0.33 -31.92 -12.09
C GLU A 340 1.50 -32.58 -11.34
N VAL A 341 1.96 -31.98 -10.24
CA VAL A 341 2.99 -32.58 -9.35
C VAL A 341 2.33 -33.60 -8.42
N SER A 342 2.91 -34.80 -8.33
CA SER A 342 2.38 -35.93 -7.57
C SER A 342 2.26 -35.65 -6.07
N LYS A 343 1.12 -36.09 -5.50
CA LYS A 343 0.77 -36.27 -4.07
C LYS A 343 1.37 -35.25 -3.08
N ASN A 344 0.49 -34.32 -2.66
CA ASN A 344 0.48 -33.57 -1.39
C ASN A 344 1.09 -32.16 -1.32
N TYR A 345 1.58 -31.57 -2.40
CA TYR A 345 1.97 -30.15 -2.37
C TYR A 345 1.44 -29.39 -3.59
N MET A 346 0.49 -28.49 -3.35
CA MET A 346 -0.12 -27.59 -4.33
C MET A 346 0.60 -26.24 -4.19
N ARG A 347 1.49 -25.90 -5.13
CA ARG A 347 2.19 -24.62 -5.13
C ARG A 347 1.63 -23.76 -6.26
N SER A 348 0.96 -22.65 -5.91
CA SER A 348 0.76 -21.57 -6.86
C SER A 348 2.15 -21.00 -7.16
N LEU A 349 2.68 -21.26 -8.35
CA LEU A 349 3.82 -20.51 -8.87
C LEU A 349 3.29 -19.16 -9.35
N SER A 350 2.89 -18.31 -8.40
CA SER A 350 2.64 -16.88 -8.65
C SER A 350 3.94 -16.07 -8.68
N GLU A 351 5.10 -16.74 -8.68
CA GLU A 351 6.41 -16.13 -8.85
C GLU A 351 7.13 -16.80 -10.02
N MET A 352 6.69 -16.48 -11.23
CA MET A 352 7.55 -16.51 -12.40
C MET A 352 6.88 -15.67 -13.49
N ARG A 353 7.60 -14.64 -13.94
CA ARG A 353 7.25 -13.75 -15.07
C ARG A 353 6.35 -14.44 -16.10
N ALA A 354 5.29 -13.73 -16.47
CA ALA A 354 4.53 -13.99 -17.68
C ALA A 354 5.49 -14.30 -18.84
N PRO A 355 5.29 -15.38 -19.60
CA PRO A 355 5.97 -15.53 -20.88
C PRO A 355 5.32 -14.53 -21.83
N GLU A 356 5.89 -13.33 -21.87
CA GLU A 356 5.69 -12.38 -22.97
C GLU A 356 5.81 -13.15 -24.29
N SER A 357 4.81 -13.00 -25.13
CA SER A 357 4.84 -13.47 -26.51
C SER A 357 6.09 -12.96 -27.23
N GLU A 358 6.97 -13.88 -27.63
CA GLU A 358 8.22 -13.65 -28.38
C GLU A 358 8.05 -13.01 -29.79
N GLN A 359 6.88 -12.49 -30.13
CA GLN A 359 6.65 -11.75 -31.40
C GLN A 359 6.07 -10.34 -31.21
N SER A 360 6.08 -9.80 -29.99
CA SER A 360 5.88 -8.37 -29.78
C SER A 360 7.05 -7.79 -28.99
N ARG A 361 8.18 -7.58 -29.65
CA ARG A 361 9.11 -6.49 -29.28
C ARG A 361 8.44 -5.14 -29.55
N ASN A 362 7.38 -4.83 -28.82
CA ASN A 362 6.97 -3.47 -28.57
C ASN A 362 7.38 -3.16 -27.14
N ARG A 363 8.59 -2.57 -27.03
CA ARG A 363 9.14 -1.84 -25.88
C ARG A 363 8.15 -1.79 -24.70
N GLN A 364 8.40 -2.54 -23.61
CA GLN A 364 7.79 -2.22 -22.32
C GLN A 364 7.93 -0.70 -22.14
N ARG A 365 6.79 0.00 -22.12
CA ARG A 365 6.80 1.45 -21.96
C ARG A 365 7.41 1.71 -20.58
N LYS A 366 8.65 2.17 -20.57
CA LYS A 366 9.30 2.60 -19.33
C LYS A 366 8.42 3.66 -18.70
N LEU A 367 8.09 3.45 -17.42
CA LEU A 367 7.26 4.37 -16.66
C LEU A 367 7.97 5.73 -16.62
N LYS A 368 7.22 6.81 -16.82
CA LYS A 368 7.75 8.16 -16.82
C LYS A 368 7.35 8.85 -15.53
N PHE A 369 8.27 8.98 -14.61
CA PHE A 369 8.08 9.77 -13.42
C PHE A 369 8.61 11.18 -13.63
N VAL A 370 7.94 12.15 -13.01
CA VAL A 370 8.40 13.53 -12.98
C VAL A 370 8.99 13.86 -11.60
N VAL A 371 10.09 14.60 -11.59
CA VAL A 371 10.73 15.12 -10.37
C VAL A 371 10.78 16.65 -10.43
N PRO A 372 10.76 17.38 -9.30
CA PRO A 372 10.93 18.83 -9.32
C PRO A 372 12.31 19.18 -9.88
N GLY A 373 12.35 19.93 -10.98
CA GLY A 373 13.61 20.28 -11.65
C GLY A 373 14.43 21.35 -10.94
N GLN A 374 13.77 22.18 -10.12
CA GLN A 374 14.41 23.26 -9.36
C GLN A 374 13.65 23.53 -8.05
N GLY A 375 13.92 22.68 -7.04
CA GLY A 375 13.38 22.84 -5.68
C GLY A 375 14.25 23.75 -4.81
N ALA A 376 13.64 24.34 -3.78
CA ALA A 376 14.36 25.20 -2.82
C ALA A 376 15.27 24.41 -1.85
N CYS A 377 15.01 23.11 -1.65
CA CYS A 377 15.82 22.19 -0.85
C CYS A 377 16.35 21.07 -1.76
N GLN A 378 17.55 21.26 -2.31
CA GLN A 378 18.13 20.33 -3.30
C GLN A 378 18.52 18.97 -2.69
N GLU A 379 18.58 18.87 -1.37
CA GLU A 379 18.86 17.64 -0.64
C GLU A 379 17.79 16.55 -0.85
N PHE A 380 16.55 16.96 -1.13
CA PHE A 380 15.44 16.02 -1.40
C PHE A 380 15.43 15.56 -2.86
N VAL A 381 15.67 16.49 -3.79
CA VAL A 381 15.81 16.23 -5.22
C VAL A 381 16.81 17.22 -5.81
N ASN A 382 17.88 16.68 -6.40
CA ASN A 382 18.88 17.41 -7.14
C ASN A 382 18.98 16.85 -8.57
N VAL A 383 19.03 17.74 -9.55
CA VAL A 383 19.17 17.39 -10.97
C VAL A 383 20.45 18.03 -11.48
N SER A 384 21.46 17.21 -11.78
CA SER A 384 22.69 17.67 -12.40
C SER A 384 22.60 17.63 -13.92
N TYR A 385 23.21 18.62 -14.57
CA TYR A 385 23.22 18.76 -16.02
C TYR A 385 24.67 18.79 -16.51
N TYR A 386 24.93 18.15 -17.64
CA TYR A 386 26.16 18.36 -18.39
C TYR A 386 26.20 19.79 -18.97
N PRO A 387 27.39 20.33 -19.32
CA PRO A 387 27.51 21.68 -19.89
C PRO A 387 26.70 21.92 -21.17
N ASN A 388 26.34 20.85 -21.88
CA ASN A 388 25.50 20.85 -23.08
C ASN A 388 23.99 20.83 -22.78
N GLY A 389 23.57 20.86 -21.51
CA GLY A 389 22.18 20.87 -21.07
C GLY A 389 21.51 19.50 -20.96
N THR A 390 22.21 18.38 -21.21
CA THR A 390 21.63 17.04 -20.99
C THR A 390 21.68 16.65 -19.52
N ILE A 391 20.66 15.92 -19.06
CA ILE A 391 20.58 15.44 -17.67
C ILE A 391 21.72 14.45 -17.43
N GLN A 392 22.54 14.73 -16.42
CA GLN A 392 23.64 13.87 -16.00
C GLN A 392 23.15 12.85 -14.96
N ASN A 393 22.56 13.32 -13.87
CA ASN A 393 22.04 12.46 -12.82
C ASN A 393 20.91 13.15 -12.03
N ILE A 394 20.01 12.34 -11.47
CA ILE A 394 18.96 12.78 -10.57
C ILE A 394 19.19 12.07 -9.23
N THR A 395 19.45 12.82 -8.17
CA THR A 395 19.78 12.29 -6.84
C THR A 395 18.98 13.02 -5.76
N GLY A 396 19.08 12.58 -4.51
CA GLY A 396 18.43 13.22 -3.36
C GLY A 396 17.57 12.25 -2.57
N PHE A 397 17.23 12.65 -1.35
CA PHE A 397 16.56 11.79 -0.38
C PHE A 397 15.24 11.20 -0.88
N SER A 398 14.35 12.00 -1.46
CA SER A 398 13.07 11.50 -1.99
C SER A 398 13.27 10.52 -3.13
N VAL A 399 14.34 10.70 -3.92
CA VAL A 399 14.70 9.81 -5.03
C VAL A 399 15.23 8.49 -4.51
N ASP A 400 16.05 8.49 -3.47
CA ASP A 400 16.61 7.29 -2.85
C ASP A 400 15.53 6.48 -2.12
N VAL A 401 14.62 7.15 -1.42
CA VAL A 401 13.42 6.52 -0.86
C VAL A 401 12.59 5.88 -1.97
N PHE A 402 12.33 6.59 -3.07
CA PHE A 402 11.56 6.03 -4.19
C PHE A 402 12.24 4.80 -4.80
N ARG A 403 13.56 4.84 -5.02
CA ARG A 403 14.33 3.69 -5.53
C ARG A 403 14.22 2.49 -4.61
N ALA A 404 14.36 2.68 -3.29
CA ALA A 404 14.23 1.61 -2.32
C ALA A 404 12.81 1.00 -2.35
N VAL A 405 11.79 1.85 -2.43
CA VAL A 405 10.39 1.44 -2.51
C VAL A 405 10.11 0.64 -3.79
N MET A 406 10.63 1.07 -4.93
CA MET A 406 10.46 0.39 -6.22
C MET A 406 11.22 -0.94 -6.27
N ASN A 407 12.43 -1.00 -5.71
CA ASN A 407 13.20 -2.23 -5.62
C ASN A 407 12.49 -3.29 -4.75
N ASN A 408 11.86 -2.87 -3.65
CA ASN A 408 11.10 -3.77 -2.77
C ASN A 408 9.86 -4.39 -3.46
N ILE A 409 9.32 -3.74 -4.50
CA ILE A 409 8.24 -4.30 -5.35
C ILE A 409 8.75 -4.90 -6.67
N ASN A 410 10.04 -5.26 -6.76
CA ASN A 410 10.69 -5.87 -7.92
C ASN A 410 10.71 -5.01 -9.21
N TYR A 411 10.65 -3.68 -9.09
CA TYR A 411 10.89 -2.76 -10.19
C TYR A 411 12.32 -2.23 -10.15
N ASP A 412 13.17 -2.73 -11.05
CA ASP A 412 14.53 -2.19 -11.21
C ASP A 412 14.52 -0.79 -11.83
N THR A 413 15.53 0.00 -11.49
CA THR A 413 15.85 1.33 -12.04
C THR A 413 15.87 1.40 -13.56
N SER A 414 16.16 0.28 -14.25
CA SER A 414 16.10 0.18 -15.71
C SER A 414 14.67 0.24 -16.28
N SER A 415 13.65 0.05 -15.45
CA SER A 415 12.22 -0.07 -15.81
C SER A 415 11.47 1.27 -15.90
N TYR A 416 12.08 2.37 -15.46
CA TYR A 416 11.46 3.69 -15.47
C TYR A 416 12.47 4.81 -15.77
N TRP A 417 11.94 5.97 -16.14
CA TRP A 417 12.68 7.20 -16.33
C TRP A 417 12.15 8.29 -15.42
N MET A 418 13.06 9.06 -14.84
CA MET A 418 12.73 10.28 -14.12
C MET A 418 13.04 11.48 -15.01
N HIS A 419 12.09 12.39 -15.14
CA HIS A 419 12.23 13.61 -15.93
C HIS A 419 12.10 14.82 -15.02
N PRO A 420 13.04 15.79 -15.08
CA PRO A 420 12.88 17.05 -14.37
C PRO A 420 11.69 17.82 -14.94
N PHE A 421 10.87 18.35 -14.04
CA PHE A 421 9.84 19.30 -14.39
C PHE A 421 10.47 20.69 -14.55
N HIS A 422 10.33 21.27 -15.75
CA HIS A 422 10.94 22.56 -16.05
C HIS A 422 10.27 23.75 -15.34
N HIS A 423 9.02 23.60 -14.90
CA HIS A 423 8.34 24.62 -14.10
C HIS A 423 8.64 24.42 -12.61
N ARG A 424 8.69 25.51 -11.83
CA ARG A 424 8.98 25.46 -10.39
C ARG A 424 7.76 25.05 -9.53
N SER A 425 6.55 25.11 -10.09
CA SER A 425 5.32 24.90 -9.33
C SER A 425 5.00 23.41 -9.16
N TYR A 426 4.92 22.98 -7.89
CA TYR A 426 4.46 21.63 -7.55
C TYR A 426 3.02 21.41 -8.00
N ASP A 427 2.15 22.41 -7.97
CA ASP A 427 0.75 22.23 -8.38
C ASP A 427 0.66 21.95 -9.89
N SER A 428 1.44 22.66 -10.71
CA SER A 428 1.52 22.37 -12.16
C SER A 428 2.14 21.00 -12.46
N MET A 429 3.06 20.52 -11.62
CA MET A 429 3.60 19.17 -11.72
C MET A 429 2.53 18.11 -11.42
N ILE A 430 1.70 18.35 -10.40
CA ILE A 430 0.56 17.50 -10.05
C ILE A 430 -0.50 17.51 -11.15
N ASP A 431 -0.78 18.67 -11.76
CA ASP A 431 -1.69 18.77 -12.90
C ASP A 431 -1.19 17.96 -14.10
N ALA A 432 0.12 17.96 -14.37
CA ALA A 432 0.70 17.14 -15.43
C ALA A 432 0.55 15.62 -15.16
N VAL A 433 0.61 15.19 -13.91
CA VAL A 433 0.31 13.80 -13.52
C VAL A 433 -1.19 13.50 -13.67
N SER A 434 -2.06 14.42 -13.27
CA SER A 434 -3.51 14.28 -13.42
C SER A 434 -3.92 14.12 -14.89
N GLN A 435 -3.27 14.86 -15.79
CA GLN A 435 -3.43 14.77 -17.25
C GLN A 435 -2.75 13.53 -17.87
N LYS A 436 -2.17 12.64 -17.05
CA LYS A 436 -1.49 11.40 -17.47
C LYS A 436 -0.30 11.65 -18.43
N LYS A 437 0.33 12.83 -18.37
CA LYS A 437 1.58 13.12 -19.07
C LYS A 437 2.75 12.33 -18.46
N TYR A 438 2.68 12.12 -17.15
CA TYR A 438 3.61 11.31 -16.36
C TYR A 438 2.81 10.24 -15.61
N ASP A 439 3.46 9.10 -15.37
CA ASP A 439 2.89 7.95 -14.68
C ASP A 439 2.95 8.13 -13.14
N GLY A 440 3.66 9.15 -12.65
CA GLY A 440 3.66 9.62 -11.26
C GLY A 440 4.64 10.78 -11.04
N ALA A 441 4.57 11.43 -9.88
CA ALA A 441 5.51 12.47 -9.44
C ALA A 441 6.23 12.07 -8.16
N ILE A 442 7.54 12.33 -8.14
CA ILE A 442 8.49 11.96 -7.09
C ILE A 442 9.15 13.22 -6.56
N GLY A 443 9.23 13.37 -5.24
CA GLY A 443 9.91 14.48 -4.59
C GLY A 443 9.38 14.72 -3.18
N ASP A 444 9.74 15.86 -2.63
CA ASP A 444 9.28 16.47 -1.37
C ASP A 444 7.83 17.00 -1.47
N ILE A 445 6.95 16.23 -2.12
CA ILE A 445 5.58 16.61 -2.41
C ILE A 445 4.74 16.47 -1.13
N THR A 446 4.29 17.61 -0.60
CA THR A 446 3.37 17.64 0.54
C THR A 446 1.96 17.23 0.12
N ILE A 447 1.37 16.31 0.90
CA ILE A 447 -0.01 15.85 0.74
C ILE A 447 -0.96 16.93 1.25
N LEU A 448 -1.79 17.49 0.36
CA LEU A 448 -2.75 18.57 0.65
C LEU A 448 -4.15 18.18 0.17
N ALA A 449 -5.18 18.59 0.91
CA ALA A 449 -6.59 18.33 0.59
C ALA A 449 -6.95 18.74 -0.86
N ARG A 450 -6.51 19.93 -1.30
CA ARG A 450 -6.78 20.41 -2.67
C ARG A 450 -6.20 19.52 -3.77
N ARG A 451 -5.07 18.85 -3.51
CA ARG A 451 -4.37 18.00 -4.50
C ARG A 451 -5.02 16.61 -4.63
N PHE A 452 -5.69 16.10 -3.59
CA PHE A 452 -6.44 14.84 -3.66
C PHE A 452 -7.58 14.85 -4.69
N ASN A 453 -8.08 16.03 -5.07
CA ASN A 453 -9.08 16.12 -6.13
C ASN A 453 -8.50 15.74 -7.50
N SER A 454 -7.20 15.96 -7.73
CA SER A 454 -6.54 15.79 -9.02
C SER A 454 -5.75 14.47 -9.15
N VAL A 455 -5.19 13.97 -8.04
CA VAL A 455 -4.29 12.80 -8.01
C VAL A 455 -4.52 11.95 -6.76
N ASP A 456 -4.06 10.70 -6.81
CA ASP A 456 -3.97 9.84 -5.64
C ASP A 456 -2.54 9.91 -5.07
N PHE A 457 -2.44 10.00 -3.75
CA PHE A 457 -1.16 9.98 -3.04
C PHE A 457 -0.88 8.61 -2.46
N THR A 458 0.39 8.27 -2.34
CA THR A 458 0.80 7.16 -1.48
C THR A 458 0.58 7.48 -0.01
N VAL A 459 0.67 6.47 0.85
CA VAL A 459 0.94 6.73 2.28
C VAL A 459 2.18 7.60 2.42
N ALA A 460 2.19 8.46 3.44
CA ALA A 460 3.30 9.39 3.65
C ALA A 460 4.57 8.62 4.04
N TYR A 461 5.67 8.85 3.31
CA TYR A 461 6.97 8.29 3.65
C TYR A 461 7.71 9.15 4.68
N LEU A 462 7.31 10.41 4.85
CA LEU A 462 7.87 11.31 5.85
C LEU A 462 6.77 12.15 6.48
N LYS A 463 6.77 12.26 7.81
CA LYS A 463 5.82 13.09 8.54
C LYS A 463 6.23 14.56 8.42
N THR A 464 5.25 15.44 8.17
CA THR A 464 5.51 16.87 8.02
C THR A 464 4.56 17.74 8.82
N ASP A 465 5.08 18.89 9.22
CA ASP A 465 4.39 20.00 9.86
C ASP A 465 5.05 21.31 9.44
N ILE A 466 4.33 22.42 9.52
CA ILE A 466 4.88 23.75 9.28
C ILE A 466 5.56 24.22 10.56
N VAL A 467 6.84 24.54 10.47
CA VAL A 467 7.69 24.96 11.58
C VAL A 467 8.21 26.36 11.31
N MET A 468 8.24 27.17 12.38
CA MET A 468 8.84 28.50 12.36
C MET A 468 10.27 28.43 12.92
N ILE A 469 11.24 28.86 12.11
CA ILE A 469 12.65 29.01 12.49
C ILE A 469 12.96 30.47 12.74
N VAL A 470 13.63 30.73 13.85
CA VAL A 470 14.01 32.08 14.28
C VAL A 470 15.45 32.07 14.79
N THR A 471 16.04 33.26 14.93
CA THR A 471 17.34 33.42 15.56
C THR A 471 17.27 33.07 17.06
N GLU A 472 18.33 32.45 17.57
CA GLU A 472 18.49 32.15 18.98
C GLU A 472 18.90 33.42 19.74
N LYS A 473 18.22 33.73 20.86
CA LYS A 473 18.65 34.79 21.77
C LYS A 473 19.86 34.30 22.58
N GLN A 474 21.03 34.85 22.30
CA GLN A 474 22.20 34.66 23.16
C GLN A 474 22.11 35.57 24.39
N GLU A 475 21.43 35.11 25.44
CA GLU A 475 21.49 35.78 26.74
C GLU A 475 22.66 35.24 27.57
N THR A 476 23.87 35.67 27.23
CA THR A 476 25.11 35.30 27.94
C THR A 476 25.06 35.62 29.44
N LEU A 477 24.41 36.73 29.82
CA LEU A 477 24.23 37.12 31.22
C LEU A 477 23.34 36.15 32.01
N LYS A 478 22.29 35.60 31.38
CA LYS A 478 21.44 34.58 32.01
C LYS A 478 22.21 33.27 32.25
N LYS A 479 23.14 32.91 31.36
CA LYS A 479 24.02 31.75 31.54
C LYS A 479 24.98 31.94 32.72
N VAL A 480 25.53 33.14 32.91
CA VAL A 480 26.44 33.46 34.03
C VAL A 480 25.75 33.46 35.40
N TRP A 481 24.48 33.89 35.44
CA TRP A 481 23.65 33.93 36.65
C TRP A 481 22.67 32.76 36.72
N ALA A 482 22.95 31.65 36.03
CA ALA A 482 22.05 30.52 35.89
C ALA A 482 21.53 30.00 37.24
N PHE A 483 22.38 29.93 38.26
CA PHE A 483 22.01 29.43 39.59
C PHE A 483 20.90 30.26 40.28
N MET A 484 20.78 31.56 39.99
CA MET A 484 19.72 32.41 40.54
C MET A 484 18.33 32.08 39.95
N GLY A 485 18.28 31.36 38.83
CA GLY A 485 17.05 30.91 38.20
C GLY A 485 16.38 29.71 38.87
N ALA A 486 17.04 29.05 39.83
CA ALA A 486 16.48 27.89 40.54
C ALA A 486 15.25 28.24 41.41
N PHE A 487 15.18 29.48 41.90
CA PHE A 487 14.04 29.99 42.65
C PHE A 487 13.56 31.35 42.11
N GLN A 488 12.26 31.61 42.28
CA GLN A 488 11.68 32.91 41.97
C GLN A 488 12.17 33.97 42.97
N ARG A 489 12.17 35.25 42.54
CA ARG A 489 12.61 36.40 43.35
C ARG A 489 11.99 36.45 44.77
N PRO A 490 10.70 36.13 45.00
CA PRO A 490 10.13 36.17 46.34
C PRO A 490 10.79 35.17 47.31
N VAL A 491 11.15 33.97 46.85
CA VAL A 491 11.76 32.93 47.69
C VAL A 491 13.15 33.36 48.15
N TRP A 492 13.92 34.01 47.27
CA TRP A 492 15.23 34.58 47.60
C TRP A 492 15.19 35.67 48.67
N ILE A 493 14.02 36.27 48.92
CA ILE A 493 13.81 37.27 49.98
C ILE A 493 13.28 36.59 51.25
N ILE A 494 12.26 35.74 51.12
CA ILE A 494 11.61 35.09 52.26
C ILE A 494 12.59 34.19 53.02
N LEU A 495 13.41 33.41 52.31
CA LEU A 495 14.27 32.41 52.94
C LEU A 495 15.35 33.04 53.86
N PRO A 496 16.13 34.06 53.43
CA PRO A 496 17.06 34.75 54.32
C PRO A 496 16.36 35.52 55.46
N THR A 497 15.24 36.19 55.18
CA THR A 497 14.50 36.93 56.21
C THR A 497 13.98 36.01 57.30
N MET A 498 13.34 34.89 56.93
CA MET A 498 12.88 33.89 57.89
C MET A 498 14.04 33.22 58.62
N HIS A 499 15.15 32.96 57.94
CA HIS A 499 16.35 32.38 58.56
C HIS A 499 16.88 33.26 59.69
N ILE A 500 17.08 34.56 59.41
CA ILE A 500 17.56 35.53 60.41
C ILE A 500 16.56 35.64 61.57
N PHE A 501 15.25 35.66 61.28
CA PHE A 501 14.22 35.72 62.31
C PHE A 501 14.24 34.50 63.22
N ILE A 502 14.31 33.28 62.67
CA ILE A 502 14.37 32.04 63.46
C ILE A 502 15.66 31.95 64.27
N CYS A 503 16.82 32.29 63.69
CA CYS A 503 18.09 32.32 64.42
C CYS A 503 18.08 33.36 65.56
N PHE A 504 17.44 34.51 65.34
CA PHE A 504 17.23 35.53 66.38
C PHE A 504 16.29 35.03 67.48
N LEU A 505 15.21 34.34 67.15
CA LEU A 505 14.33 33.73 68.14
C LEU A 505 15.04 32.65 68.97
N VAL A 506 15.79 31.76 68.33
CA VAL A 506 16.59 30.74 69.03
C VAL A 506 17.62 31.42 69.94
N TRP A 507 18.28 32.48 69.46
CA TRP A 507 19.21 33.28 70.25
C TRP A 507 18.54 33.93 71.46
N LEU A 508 17.37 34.55 71.32
CA LEU A 508 16.62 35.13 72.45
C LEU A 508 16.23 34.08 73.50
N ILE A 509 15.85 32.88 73.07
CA ILE A 509 15.46 31.78 73.96
C ILE A 509 16.68 31.22 74.72
N GLU A 510 17.86 31.20 74.09
CA GLU A 510 19.12 30.67 74.67
C GLU A 510 19.95 31.74 75.39
N TYR A 511 19.74 33.02 75.12
CA TYR A 511 20.45 34.17 75.69
C TYR A 511 20.65 34.12 77.21
N PRO A 512 19.65 33.72 78.04
CA PRO A 512 19.84 33.69 79.49
C PRO A 512 20.72 32.52 79.98
N ASN A 513 20.77 31.39 79.27
CA ASN A 513 21.28 30.11 79.81
C ASN A 513 22.46 29.51 79.03
N ASN A 514 22.90 30.14 77.94
CA ASN A 514 23.94 29.62 77.07
C ASN A 514 25.06 30.64 76.84
N LEU A 515 26.21 30.43 77.49
CA LEU A 515 27.38 31.32 77.42
C LEU A 515 28.00 31.35 76.01
N ASP A 516 27.90 30.23 75.28
CA ASP A 516 28.50 30.08 73.94
C ASP A 516 27.78 30.96 72.89
N LEU A 517 26.49 31.24 73.09
CA LEU A 517 25.64 32.04 72.20
C LEU A 517 25.48 33.51 72.63
N ARG A 518 26.19 33.97 73.68
CA ARG A 518 25.93 35.29 74.30
C ARG A 518 26.43 36.48 73.46
N SER A 519 27.46 36.28 72.65
CA SER A 519 28.01 37.31 71.77
C SER A 519 27.20 37.42 70.46
N PHE A 520 26.97 38.65 69.98
CA PHE A 520 26.34 38.89 68.69
C PHE A 520 27.12 38.26 67.53
N GLY A 521 28.45 38.21 67.63
CA GLY A 521 29.30 37.51 66.65
C GLY A 521 29.05 36.00 66.61
N ASN A 522 28.84 35.38 67.77
CA ASN A 522 28.53 33.95 67.87
C ASN A 522 27.12 33.66 67.37
N MET A 523 26.15 34.56 67.58
CA MET A 523 24.82 34.45 66.96
C MET A 523 24.90 34.47 65.41
N LEU A 524 25.68 35.39 64.84
CA LEU A 524 25.86 35.46 63.40
C LEU A 524 26.56 34.21 62.85
N TRP A 525 27.57 33.71 63.56
CA TRP A 525 28.25 32.47 63.19
C TRP A 525 27.34 31.24 63.34
N PHE A 526 26.54 31.18 64.41
CA PHE A 526 25.50 30.17 64.60
C PHE A 526 24.53 30.13 63.41
N SER A 527 24.02 31.29 62.98
CA SER A 527 23.18 31.41 61.79
C SER A 527 23.85 30.82 60.54
N VAL A 528 25.12 31.15 60.29
CA VAL A 528 25.89 30.55 59.19
C VAL A 528 25.97 29.03 59.32
N THR A 529 26.25 28.51 60.52
CA THR A 529 26.38 27.07 60.74
C THR A 529 25.08 26.28 60.56
N VAL A 530 23.93 26.89 60.88
CA VAL A 530 22.59 26.30 60.66
C VAL A 530 22.31 26.12 59.17
N ILE A 531 22.71 27.07 58.31
CA ILE A 531 22.53 26.97 56.84
C ILE A 531 23.27 25.74 56.29
N PHE A 532 24.51 25.51 56.75
CA PHE A 532 25.34 24.39 56.31
C PHE A 532 25.05 23.07 57.04
N HIS A 533 24.03 23.02 57.90
CA HIS A 533 23.70 21.86 58.75
C HIS A 533 24.86 21.40 59.66
N VAL A 534 25.84 22.27 59.91
CA VAL A 534 27.01 21.97 60.77
C VAL A 534 26.68 22.42 62.19
N HIS A 535 26.03 21.56 62.99
CA HIS A 535 25.56 21.92 64.33
C HIS A 535 26.71 21.99 65.37
N ARG A 536 27.49 23.08 65.35
CA ARG A 536 28.63 23.25 66.27
C ARG A 536 28.23 23.65 67.69
N GLU A 537 27.15 24.42 67.85
CA GLU A 537 26.74 24.94 69.15
C GLU A 537 25.53 24.16 69.69
N GLN A 538 25.62 23.74 70.95
CA GLN A 538 24.58 22.92 71.58
C GLN A 538 23.43 23.79 72.07
N VAL A 539 22.24 23.61 71.49
CA VAL A 539 20.99 24.24 71.92
C VAL A 539 20.43 23.47 73.12
N ARG A 540 20.35 24.11 74.30
CA ARG A 540 20.03 23.43 75.56
C ARG A 540 18.52 23.39 75.84
N ASN A 541 17.77 24.43 75.46
CA ASN A 541 16.34 24.58 75.72
C ASN A 541 15.49 23.69 74.79
N GLY A 542 14.44 23.06 75.34
CA GLY A 542 13.49 22.25 74.57
C GLY A 542 12.67 23.07 73.57
N LEU A 543 12.28 24.30 73.93
CA LEU A 543 11.52 25.19 73.04
C LEU A 543 12.37 25.65 71.85
N ALA A 544 13.63 26.01 72.09
CA ALA A 544 14.57 26.37 71.02
C ALA A 544 14.82 25.17 70.08
N ARG A 545 14.92 23.95 70.61
CA ARG A 545 15.04 22.71 69.81
C ARG A 545 13.80 22.44 68.94
N LEU A 546 12.60 22.72 69.42
CA LEU A 546 11.37 22.56 68.64
C LEU A 546 11.34 23.55 67.46
N VAL A 547 11.56 24.83 67.74
CA VAL A 547 11.60 25.90 66.72
C VAL A 547 12.69 25.60 65.70
N LEU A 548 13.91 25.32 66.15
CA LEU A 548 15.04 25.00 65.27
C LEU A 548 14.80 23.70 64.49
N GLY A 549 14.25 22.65 65.11
CA GLY A 549 13.95 21.38 64.45
C GLY A 549 12.97 21.52 63.29
N SER A 550 11.90 22.30 63.48
CA SER A 550 10.95 22.60 62.40
C SER A 550 11.59 23.41 61.25
N TRP A 551 12.49 24.34 61.58
CA TRP A 551 13.19 25.14 60.59
C TRP A 551 14.26 24.35 59.82
N LEU A 552 14.97 23.44 60.48
CA LEU A 552 15.91 22.52 59.83
C LEU A 552 15.20 21.63 58.82
N PHE A 553 13.99 21.16 59.13
CA PHE A 553 13.17 20.42 58.16
C PHE A 553 12.81 21.29 56.95
N ALA A 554 12.42 22.56 57.16
CA ALA A 554 12.14 23.50 56.08
C ALA A 554 13.39 23.79 55.23
N LEU A 555 14.55 23.98 55.85
CA LEU A 555 15.83 24.16 55.16
C LEU A 555 16.25 22.92 54.35
N LEU A 556 16.01 21.72 54.87
CA LEU A 556 16.26 20.47 54.17
C LEU A 556 15.40 20.38 52.89
N VAL A 557 14.10 20.63 53.00
CA VAL A 557 13.18 20.65 51.85
C VAL A 557 13.60 21.72 50.83
N ALA A 558 13.96 22.93 51.30
CA ALA A 558 14.42 24.01 50.43
C ALA A 558 15.73 23.66 49.71
N THR A 559 16.70 23.07 50.40
CA THR A 559 18.01 22.68 49.83
C THR A 559 17.85 21.57 48.79
N ASN A 560 16.99 20.58 49.06
CA ASN A 560 16.67 19.52 48.10
C ASN A 560 15.93 20.07 46.87
N SER A 561 14.97 20.98 47.07
CA SER A 561 14.22 21.62 45.99
C SER A 561 15.11 22.53 45.13
N PHE A 562 16.03 23.25 45.76
CA PHE A 562 17.04 24.07 45.07
C PHE A 562 17.94 23.20 44.21
N SER A 563 18.47 22.12 44.77
CA SER A 563 19.33 21.16 44.05
C SER A 563 18.61 20.55 42.86
N ALA A 564 17.37 20.08 43.03
CA ALA A 564 16.57 19.50 41.94
C ALA A 564 16.25 20.51 40.83
N SER A 565 15.89 21.75 41.20
CA SER A 565 15.59 22.82 40.25
C SER A 565 16.84 23.26 39.49
N LEU A 566 18.00 23.33 40.17
CA LEU A 566 19.28 23.63 39.55
C LEU A 566 19.69 22.54 38.56
N ILE A 567 19.58 21.26 38.92
CA ILE A 567 19.83 20.12 38.03
C ILE A 567 18.96 20.23 36.77
N SER A 568 17.66 20.47 36.93
CA SER A 568 16.73 20.65 35.80
C SER A 568 17.11 21.83 34.90
N LEU A 569 17.50 22.96 35.49
CA LEU A 569 17.89 24.17 34.75
C LEU A 569 19.23 23.99 34.02
N THR A 570 20.15 23.21 34.57
CA THR A 570 21.43 22.87 33.92
C THR A 570 21.30 21.81 32.84
N ALA A 571 20.31 20.91 32.94
CA ALA A 571 20.01 19.91 31.93
C ALA A 571 19.29 20.50 30.70
N TYR A 572 18.67 21.67 30.83
CA TYR A 572 17.99 22.35 29.73
C TYR A 572 18.98 23.12 28.85
N SER A 573 18.98 22.86 27.54
CA SER A 573 19.76 23.67 26.59
C SER A 573 19.20 25.10 26.55
N TRP A 574 20.03 26.10 26.88
CA TRP A 574 19.65 27.51 27.06
C TRP A 574 19.31 28.27 25.74
N SER A 575 18.74 27.58 24.74
CA SER A 575 18.40 28.16 23.44
C SER A 575 16.99 28.75 23.45
N GLN A 576 16.85 30.03 23.77
CA GLN A 576 15.54 30.70 23.69
C GLN A 576 15.30 31.28 22.28
N PRO A 577 14.13 31.06 21.67
CA PRO A 577 13.79 31.67 20.39
C PRO A 577 13.64 33.19 20.50
N SER A 578 14.09 33.95 19.50
CA SER A 578 13.91 35.40 19.47
C SER A 578 12.45 35.82 19.37
N VAL A 579 11.63 35.02 18.68
CA VAL A 579 10.17 35.12 18.61
C VAL A 579 9.58 33.76 19.01
N VAL A 580 8.76 33.76 20.06
CA VAL A 580 8.29 32.52 20.71
C VAL A 580 7.18 31.84 19.90
N ASN A 581 6.24 32.61 19.37
CA ASN A 581 5.06 32.13 18.67
C ASN A 581 4.64 33.09 17.53
N VAL A 582 3.68 32.64 16.71
CA VAL A 582 3.21 33.40 15.55
C VAL A 582 2.43 34.65 15.97
N GLU A 583 1.74 34.61 17.11
CA GLU A 583 0.98 35.76 17.64
C GLU A 583 1.89 36.95 17.94
N MET A 584 3.03 36.69 18.59
CA MET A 584 4.06 37.70 18.85
C MET A 584 4.60 38.28 17.54
N LEU A 585 4.76 37.46 16.51
CA LEU A 585 5.21 37.90 15.18
C LEU A 585 4.20 38.80 14.47
N LYS A 586 2.90 38.51 14.62
CA LYS A 586 1.80 39.33 14.05
C LYS A 586 1.75 40.71 14.70
N GLN A 587 1.94 40.78 16.02
CA GLN A 587 1.93 42.01 16.81
C GLN A 587 3.13 42.92 16.52
N MET A 588 4.25 42.38 16.01
CA MET A 588 5.42 43.18 15.66
C MET A 588 5.15 44.05 14.41
N PRO A 589 5.28 45.38 14.51
CA PRO A 589 5.15 46.26 13.36
C PRO A 589 6.30 46.00 12.38
N TYR A 590 5.98 45.91 11.08
CA TYR A 590 6.92 45.67 9.97
C TYR A 590 7.70 44.34 10.01
N ALA A 591 7.35 43.38 10.88
CA ALA A 591 8.05 42.10 10.89
C ALA A 591 7.77 41.32 9.60
N LYS A 592 8.84 40.92 8.90
CA LYS A 592 8.77 40.18 7.64
C LYS A 592 9.03 38.70 7.87
N VAL A 593 8.38 37.84 7.10
CA VAL A 593 8.49 36.38 7.20
C VAL A 593 8.99 35.80 5.89
N GLY A 594 9.82 34.77 5.97
CA GLY A 594 10.38 34.07 4.81
C GLY A 594 9.66 32.75 4.54
N CYS A 595 9.42 32.42 3.27
CA CYS A 595 9.00 31.08 2.84
C CYS A 595 9.59 30.71 1.48
N ASN A 596 9.57 29.43 1.12
CA ASN A 596 10.15 28.99 -0.16
C ASN A 596 9.32 29.55 -1.33
N ALA A 597 9.99 29.92 -2.41
CA ALA A 597 9.34 30.34 -3.65
C ALA A 597 8.44 29.21 -4.19
N GLU A 598 7.27 29.58 -4.72
CA GLU A 598 6.26 28.65 -5.26
C GLU A 598 5.82 27.53 -4.29
N SER A 599 5.96 27.78 -2.98
CA SER A 599 5.49 26.90 -1.92
C SER A 599 4.05 27.22 -1.51
N PHE A 600 3.28 26.18 -1.19
CA PHE A 600 1.96 26.33 -0.55
C PHE A 600 2.01 27.06 0.80
N ILE A 601 3.19 27.18 1.43
CA ILE A 601 3.39 27.95 2.66
C ILE A 601 3.06 29.43 2.44
N TYR A 602 3.26 29.97 1.23
CA TYR A 602 2.88 31.35 0.91
C TYR A 602 1.35 31.55 1.06
N ASP A 603 0.57 30.64 0.48
CA ASP A 603 -0.90 30.64 0.59
C ASP A 603 -1.33 30.46 2.05
N TYR A 604 -0.66 29.58 2.81
CA TYR A 604 -0.92 29.39 4.23
C TYR A 604 -0.65 30.65 5.06
N LEU A 605 0.48 31.32 4.83
CA LEU A 605 0.84 32.55 5.55
C LEU A 605 -0.14 33.68 5.27
N THR A 606 -0.59 33.82 4.02
CA THR A 606 -1.46 34.92 3.59
C THR A 606 -2.95 34.67 3.83
N THR A 607 -3.42 33.43 3.62
CA THR A 607 -4.85 33.08 3.69
C THR A 607 -5.24 32.56 5.08
N THR A 608 -4.40 31.73 5.71
CA THR A 608 -4.73 31.11 7.00
C THR A 608 -4.19 31.92 8.16
N LEU A 609 -2.95 32.41 8.04
CA LEU A 609 -2.34 33.27 9.06
C LEU A 609 -2.55 34.76 8.79
N GLU A 610 -3.22 35.15 7.70
CA GLU A 610 -3.61 36.54 7.43
C GLU A 610 -2.44 37.54 7.48
N PHE A 611 -1.23 37.11 7.11
CA PHE A 611 -0.12 38.04 6.90
C PHE A 611 -0.35 38.85 5.62
N ASP A 612 -0.12 40.15 5.69
CA ASP A 612 -0.08 41.00 4.50
C ASP A 612 1.00 40.48 3.53
N LYS A 613 0.65 40.41 2.23
CA LYS A 613 1.53 39.97 1.14
C LYS A 613 2.86 40.74 1.13
N SER A 614 2.83 42.02 1.50
CA SER A 614 4.03 42.87 1.60
C SER A 614 5.03 42.41 2.67
N ARG A 615 4.57 41.64 3.66
CA ARG A 615 5.37 41.10 4.77
C ARG A 615 5.94 39.71 4.48
N VAL A 616 5.50 39.02 3.42
CA VAL A 616 5.97 37.68 3.06
C VAL A 616 7.02 37.77 1.97
N LYS A 617 8.24 37.30 2.26
CA LYS A 617 9.36 37.26 1.32
C LYS A 617 9.63 35.83 0.86
N THR A 618 9.61 35.60 -0.44
CA THR A 618 9.92 34.29 -1.02
C THR A 618 11.42 34.12 -1.24
N MET A 619 11.96 32.95 -0.90
CA MET A 619 13.38 32.57 -1.07
C MET A 619 13.52 31.44 -2.09
N ASN A 620 14.56 31.50 -2.94
CA ASN A 620 14.78 30.47 -3.96
C ASN A 620 15.62 29.30 -3.44
N SER A 621 16.53 29.54 -2.50
CA SER A 621 17.36 28.49 -1.87
C SER A 621 17.17 28.48 -0.35
N ILE A 622 17.31 27.31 0.25
CA ILE A 622 17.36 27.14 1.70
C ILE A 622 18.58 27.85 2.33
N ASP A 623 19.66 28.01 1.55
CA ASP A 623 20.91 28.62 2.01
C ASP A 623 20.77 30.15 2.18
N ASP A 624 19.84 30.79 1.44
CA ASP A 624 19.59 32.23 1.49
C ASP A 624 19.00 32.68 2.85
N TYR A 625 18.38 31.77 3.58
CA TYR A 625 17.67 32.08 4.83
C TYR A 625 18.60 32.49 5.97
N ALA A 626 19.80 31.90 6.05
CA ALA A 626 20.73 32.19 7.13
C ALA A 626 21.15 33.67 7.08
N GLU A 627 21.52 34.16 5.89
CA GLU A 627 21.85 35.56 5.69
C GLU A 627 20.64 36.47 5.91
N ALA A 628 19.45 36.08 5.41
CA ALA A 628 18.24 36.88 5.57
C ALA A 628 17.78 37.03 7.03
N LEU A 629 17.92 35.97 7.85
CA LEU A 629 17.65 36.00 9.29
C LEU A 629 18.71 36.81 10.04
N LYS A 630 19.99 36.66 9.68
CA LYS A 630 21.10 37.38 10.29
C LYS A 630 21.02 38.89 10.05
N ASN A 631 20.74 39.29 8.81
CA ASN A 631 20.61 40.69 8.40
C ASN A 631 19.24 41.30 8.77
N ARG A 632 18.36 40.54 9.46
CA ARG A 632 16.99 40.93 9.81
C ARG A 632 16.14 41.34 8.60
N SER A 633 16.45 40.84 7.41
CA SER A 633 15.57 40.96 6.24
C SER A 633 14.26 40.19 6.45
N ILE A 634 14.30 39.15 7.27
CA ILE A 634 13.14 38.43 7.79
C ILE A 634 13.36 38.20 9.30
N ASN A 635 12.27 38.19 10.05
CA ASN A 635 12.25 37.94 11.49
C ASN A 635 12.06 36.44 11.79
N ALA A 636 11.38 35.73 10.90
CA ALA A 636 11.13 34.30 11.00
C ALA A 636 11.10 33.66 9.62
N ALA A 637 11.51 32.40 9.54
CA ALA A 637 11.43 31.57 8.35
C ALA A 637 10.43 30.43 8.58
N PHE A 638 9.52 30.21 7.64
CA PHE A 638 8.55 29.14 7.69
C PHE A 638 8.95 28.03 6.73
N PHE A 639 9.12 26.82 7.27
CA PHE A 639 9.50 25.63 6.54
C PHE A 639 8.53 24.49 6.84
N ILE A 640 8.48 23.50 5.96
CA ILE A 640 8.07 22.16 6.39
C ILE A 640 9.19 21.54 7.23
N SER A 641 8.87 20.76 8.25
CA SER A 641 9.85 20.22 9.20
C SER A 641 11.07 19.52 8.60
N PRO A 642 10.97 18.74 7.50
CA PRO A 642 12.15 18.12 6.91
C PRO A 642 13.14 19.14 6.36
N HIS A 643 12.65 20.22 5.74
CA HIS A 643 13.49 21.33 5.29
C HIS A 643 14.07 22.09 6.49
N ALA A 644 13.28 22.30 7.54
CA ALA A 644 13.77 22.91 8.78
C ALA A 644 14.92 22.10 9.41
N ASN A 645 14.83 20.77 9.39
CA ASN A 645 15.87 19.88 9.90
C ASN A 645 17.18 20.02 9.09
N ILE A 646 17.09 20.08 7.76
CA ILE A 646 18.24 20.34 6.89
C ILE A 646 18.85 21.72 7.16
N PHE A 647 18.01 22.76 7.26
CA PHE A 647 18.48 24.12 7.56
C PHE A 647 19.25 24.18 8.87
N LEU A 648 18.73 23.56 9.94
CA LEU A 648 19.38 23.50 11.25
C LEU A 648 20.64 22.63 11.25
N ALA A 649 20.65 21.53 10.49
CA ALA A 649 21.83 20.68 10.34
C ALA A 649 22.97 21.42 9.64
N LYS A 650 22.67 22.22 8.61
CA LYS A 650 23.61 23.14 7.95
C LYS A 650 24.03 24.31 8.85
N ASN A 651 23.10 24.87 9.64
CA ASN A 651 23.28 26.06 10.46
C ASN A 651 23.13 25.76 11.96
N ARG A 652 24.09 25.00 12.52
CA ARG A 652 24.02 24.42 13.87
C ARG A 652 23.92 25.40 15.05
N LYS A 653 24.40 26.64 14.89
CA LYS A 653 24.45 27.64 15.97
C LYS A 653 23.68 28.90 15.57
N GLY A 654 22.94 29.48 16.52
CA GLY A 654 22.28 30.78 16.34
C GLY A 654 20.85 30.73 15.80
N TYR A 655 20.27 29.53 15.58
CA TYR A 655 18.89 29.36 15.12
C TYR A 655 18.18 28.26 15.91
N THR A 656 16.88 28.42 16.12
CA THR A 656 16.08 27.44 16.85
C THR A 656 14.64 27.40 16.33
N LYS A 657 13.93 26.30 16.64
CA LYS A 657 12.50 26.14 16.33
C LYS A 657 11.68 26.90 17.35
N ALA A 658 10.79 27.77 16.89
CA ALA A 658 9.80 28.42 17.73
C ALA A 658 8.59 27.50 17.96
N VAL A 659 7.77 27.84 18.96
CA VAL A 659 6.58 27.06 19.32
C VAL A 659 5.47 27.37 18.32
N SER A 660 5.47 26.66 17.20
CA SER A 660 4.34 26.60 16.28
C SER A 660 4.46 25.37 15.40
N SER A 661 3.49 24.45 15.45
CA SER A 661 3.38 23.36 14.48
C SER A 661 1.95 23.23 13.96
N PHE A 662 1.79 23.52 12.68
CA PHE A 662 0.59 23.13 11.94
C PHE A 662 0.84 21.77 11.31
N LYS A 663 0.10 20.74 11.75
CA LYS A 663 0.28 19.37 11.26
C LYS A 663 -0.19 19.25 9.81
N LEU A 664 0.61 18.60 8.98
CA LEU A 664 0.30 18.32 7.57
C LEU A 664 0.08 16.82 7.36
N GLY A 665 -0.39 16.45 6.17
CA GLY A 665 -0.61 15.06 5.77
C GLY A 665 0.68 14.25 5.56
N GLY A 666 1.86 14.88 5.61
CA GLY A 666 3.14 14.25 5.29
C GLY A 666 3.61 14.50 3.86
N MET A 667 4.76 13.93 3.51
CA MET A 667 5.26 13.83 2.14
C MET A 667 4.90 12.47 1.55
N GLY A 668 4.36 12.46 0.33
CA GLY A 668 4.00 11.25 -0.40
C GLY A 668 4.26 11.40 -1.89
N PHE A 669 4.31 10.29 -2.60
CA PHE A 669 4.41 10.31 -4.07
C PHE A 669 3.01 10.43 -4.67
N ALA A 670 2.90 11.14 -5.79
CA ALA A 670 1.61 11.38 -6.44
C ALA A 670 1.47 10.53 -7.71
N PHE A 671 0.30 9.95 -7.92
CA PHE A 671 -0.01 9.12 -9.07
C PHE A 671 -1.35 9.54 -9.68
N PRO A 672 -1.60 9.24 -10.97
CA PRO A 672 -2.91 9.48 -11.57
C PRO A 672 -4.01 8.75 -10.77
N LYS A 673 -5.20 9.36 -10.69
CA LYS A 673 -6.33 8.75 -9.97
C LYS A 673 -6.62 7.33 -10.47
N GLY A 674 -6.82 6.41 -9.52
CA GLY A 674 -7.07 4.98 -9.76
C GLY A 674 -5.83 4.18 -10.16
N SER A 675 -4.62 4.73 -9.98
CA SER A 675 -3.37 4.01 -10.31
C SER A 675 -3.12 2.84 -9.36
N GLU A 676 -3.07 1.62 -9.89
CA GLU A 676 -2.68 0.44 -9.11
C GLU A 676 -1.26 0.53 -8.53
N LEU A 677 -0.39 1.31 -9.19
CA LEU A 677 0.98 1.52 -8.74
C LEU A 677 1.02 2.31 -7.42
N ALA A 678 0.08 3.24 -7.19
CA ALA A 678 0.00 3.98 -5.94
C ALA A 678 -0.22 3.04 -4.74
N THR A 679 -1.07 2.03 -4.90
CA THR A 679 -1.35 1.02 -3.86
C THR A 679 -0.14 0.14 -3.58
N LYS A 680 0.54 -0.35 -4.63
CA LYS A 680 1.75 -1.18 -4.50
C LYS A 680 2.89 -0.41 -3.84
N VAL A 681 3.14 0.82 -4.29
CA VAL A 681 4.15 1.73 -3.72
C VAL A 681 3.81 2.07 -2.28
N SER A 682 2.53 2.26 -1.94
CA SER A 682 2.11 2.51 -0.55
C SER A 682 2.37 1.33 0.38
N SER A 683 2.07 0.11 -0.06
CA SER A 683 2.38 -1.11 0.71
C SER A 683 3.88 -1.20 1.01
N SER A 684 4.71 -0.95 0.00
CA SER A 684 6.16 -0.98 0.13
C SER A 684 6.72 0.13 1.04
N ILE A 685 6.15 1.34 1.00
CA ILE A 685 6.50 2.41 1.97
C ILE A 685 6.16 1.96 3.39
N ALA A 686 5.00 1.34 3.62
CA ALA A 686 4.60 0.85 4.93
C ALA A 686 5.56 -0.24 5.46
N GLU A 687 5.96 -1.19 4.61
CA GLU A 687 6.93 -2.23 4.95
C GLU A 687 8.31 -1.65 5.30
N LEU A 688 8.84 -0.73 4.48
CA LEU A 688 10.14 -0.09 4.71
C LEU A 688 10.13 0.83 5.94
N THR A 689 8.99 1.42 6.27
CA THR A 689 8.81 2.21 7.49
C THR A 689 8.83 1.30 8.73
N LEU A 690 8.13 0.16 8.69
CA LEU A 690 8.15 -0.84 9.77
C LEU A 690 9.55 -1.43 9.98
N ALA A 691 10.31 -1.63 8.90
CA ALA A 691 11.70 -2.07 8.96
C ALA A 691 12.69 -0.97 9.43
N ASN A 692 12.21 0.27 9.66
CA ASN A 692 12.99 1.43 10.04
C ASN A 692 14.04 1.88 8.98
N ASN A 693 13.88 1.45 7.72
CA ASN A 693 14.80 1.79 6.64
C ASN A 693 14.71 3.28 6.30
N ILE A 694 13.50 3.83 6.19
CA ILE A 694 13.29 5.25 5.82
C ILE A 694 13.83 6.19 6.91
N SER A 695 13.58 5.90 8.18
CA SER A 695 14.13 6.66 9.31
C SER A 695 15.66 6.63 9.34
N THR A 696 16.25 5.48 8.97
CA THR A 696 17.71 5.35 8.88
C THR A 696 18.26 6.20 7.73
N MET A 697 17.58 6.23 6.58
CA MET A 697 17.95 7.12 5.47
C MET A 697 17.84 8.60 5.86
N GLU A 698 16.80 9.00 6.60
CA GLU A 698 16.63 10.38 7.08
C GLU A 698 17.76 10.76 8.04
N LYS A 699 18.10 9.87 8.98
CA LYS A 699 19.21 10.08 9.91
C LYS A 699 20.54 10.22 9.16
N ASN A 700 20.84 9.33 8.21
CA ASN A 700 22.06 9.39 7.41
C ASN A 700 22.17 10.70 6.62
N LEU A 701 21.04 11.21 6.11
CA LEU A 701 20.99 12.51 5.43
C LEU A 701 21.38 13.64 6.38
N LEU A 702 20.79 13.70 7.58
CA LEU A 702 21.11 14.73 8.58
C LEU A 702 22.55 14.61 9.09
N ASP A 703 23.02 13.38 9.27
CA ASP A 703 24.39 13.07 9.69
C ASP A 703 25.43 13.45 8.62
N SER A 704 25.06 13.50 7.33
CA SER A 704 25.97 13.95 6.27
C SER A 704 26.41 15.42 6.41
N PHE A 705 25.61 16.24 7.10
CA PHE A 705 25.95 17.63 7.44
C PHE A 705 26.73 17.73 8.75
N THR A 706 26.99 16.61 9.42
CA THR A 706 27.79 16.56 10.65
C THR A 706 29.27 16.37 10.35
N CYS A 707 30.05 17.44 10.50
CA CYS A 707 31.50 17.36 10.37
C CYS A 707 32.10 16.78 11.67
N SER A 708 32.84 15.68 11.55
CA SER A 708 33.57 15.02 12.65
C SER A 708 34.65 15.90 13.29
N SER A 709 35.08 16.99 12.62
CA SER A 709 36.04 17.97 13.15
C SER A 709 35.39 19.11 13.92
N CYS A 710 34.06 19.23 13.90
CA CYS A 710 33.33 20.26 14.63
C CYS A 710 32.88 19.83 16.02
N GLU A 711 33.05 18.56 16.40
CA GLU A 711 32.91 18.08 17.78
C GLU A 711 34.19 18.36 18.59
N ARG A 712 34.45 19.65 18.78
CA ARG A 712 35.02 20.13 20.05
C ARG A 712 33.95 20.95 20.78
N ASP A 713 32.69 20.53 20.72
CA ASP A 713 31.82 20.81 21.84
C ASP A 713 32.30 19.86 22.94
N SER A 714 32.90 20.46 23.97
CA SER A 714 33.22 19.87 25.26
C SER A 714 32.19 18.78 25.59
N GLY A 715 32.68 17.60 26.00
CA GLY A 715 31.83 16.48 26.39
C GLY A 715 30.74 16.87 27.41
N PRO A 716 29.85 15.94 27.80
CA PRO A 716 28.64 16.22 28.61
C PRO A 716 28.88 16.82 30.01
N GLY A 717 30.10 17.27 30.33
CA GLY A 717 30.44 18.02 31.53
C GLY A 717 29.92 19.46 31.49
N LEU A 718 29.54 19.93 32.67
CA LEU A 718 29.20 21.34 32.90
C LEU A 718 30.45 22.21 32.70
N GLY A 719 30.36 23.19 31.82
CA GLY A 719 31.37 24.24 31.69
C GLY A 719 31.38 25.18 32.91
N PRO A 720 32.37 26.08 33.03
CA PRO A 720 32.47 27.01 34.15
C PRO A 720 31.41 28.13 34.13
N GLU A 721 30.70 28.33 33.01
CA GLU A 721 29.82 29.47 32.78
C GLU A 721 28.68 29.60 33.82
N PRO A 722 27.97 28.52 34.21
CA PRO A 722 26.89 28.60 35.21
C PRO A 722 27.34 29.00 36.62
N PHE A 723 28.63 28.82 36.92
CA PHE A 723 29.23 29.08 38.23
C PHE A 723 30.06 30.37 38.26
N LEU A 724 30.22 31.04 37.12
CA LEU A 724 31.15 32.16 36.96
C LEU A 724 30.80 33.34 37.88
N ALA A 725 29.51 33.66 38.05
CA ALA A 725 29.08 34.67 39.02
C ALA A 725 29.41 34.28 40.47
N LEU A 726 29.23 33.01 40.84
CA LEU A 726 29.55 32.52 42.19
C LEU A 726 31.06 32.61 42.46
N PHE A 727 31.89 32.18 41.49
CA PHE A 727 33.35 32.30 41.59
C PHE A 727 33.80 33.75 41.67
N ALA A 728 33.17 34.67 40.92
CA ALA A 728 33.47 36.09 40.99
C ALA A 728 33.14 36.69 42.37
N ILE A 729 32.01 36.30 42.99
CA ILE A 729 31.63 36.74 44.34
C ILE A 729 32.65 36.24 45.38
N CYS A 730 32.96 34.94 45.38
CA CYS A 730 33.93 34.35 46.30
C CYS A 730 35.33 34.97 46.14
N GLY A 731 35.78 35.14 44.89
CA GLY A 731 37.06 35.78 44.58
C GLY A 731 37.13 37.22 45.05
N SER A 732 36.04 37.99 44.88
CA SER A 732 35.97 39.37 45.35
C SER A 732 36.06 39.45 46.88
N ILE A 733 35.32 38.62 47.61
CA ILE A 733 35.35 38.58 49.09
C ILE A 733 36.75 38.19 49.59
N ALA A 734 37.37 37.17 49.00
CA ALA A 734 38.72 36.75 49.35
C ALA A 734 39.75 37.87 49.10
N PHE A 735 39.62 38.58 47.99
CA PHE A 735 40.48 39.73 47.66
C PHE A 735 40.28 40.89 48.64
N PHE A 736 39.05 41.21 49.02
CA PHE A 736 38.76 42.23 50.05
C PHE A 736 39.35 41.86 51.42
N ALA A 737 39.24 40.59 51.83
CA ALA A 737 39.86 40.10 53.06
C ALA A 737 41.39 40.23 53.00
N LEU A 738 42.00 39.86 51.87
CA LEU A 738 43.45 39.98 51.65
C LEU A 738 43.91 41.44 51.72
N ILE A 739 43.18 42.38 51.12
CA ILE A 739 43.46 43.82 51.22
C ILE A 739 43.37 44.32 52.66
N LYS A 740 42.52 43.76 53.52
CA LYS A 740 42.44 44.14 54.94
C LYS A 740 43.55 43.54 55.79
N ILE A 741 44.11 42.40 55.38
CA ILE A 741 45.22 41.73 56.06
C ILE A 741 46.57 42.39 55.73
N VAL A 742 46.79 42.80 54.47
CA VAL A 742 48.05 43.40 54.01
C VAL A 742 48.49 44.67 54.80
N PRO A 743 47.62 45.63 55.16
CA PRO A 743 48.01 46.74 56.02
C PRO A 743 48.19 46.35 57.50
N LEU A 744 47.66 45.19 57.93
CA LEU A 744 47.87 44.66 59.28
C LEU A 744 49.23 43.95 59.43
N SER A 745 49.79 43.38 58.36
CA SER A 745 51.14 42.81 58.38
C SER A 745 52.24 43.88 58.33
N SER A 746 51.95 45.09 57.86
CA SER A 746 52.86 46.25 57.96
C SER A 746 52.86 46.91 59.34
N SER A 747 52.00 46.47 60.27
CA SER A 747 51.88 47.01 61.63
C SER A 747 51.97 45.92 62.71
N LEU A 748 52.79 44.89 62.49
CA LEU A 748 53.23 43.97 63.54
C LEU A 748 54.62 44.41 64.03
N PRO A 749 54.73 45.05 65.21
CA PRO A 749 56.00 45.53 65.74
C PRO A 749 56.76 44.40 66.45
N VAL A 750 58.01 44.17 66.01
CA VAL A 750 59.23 43.97 66.82
C VAL A 750 59.35 42.75 67.77
N GLU A 751 58.33 42.00 68.16
CA GLU A 751 58.50 40.98 69.22
C GLU A 751 59.18 39.65 68.83
N LEU A 752 59.36 39.36 67.53
CA LEU A 752 60.11 38.17 67.10
C LEU A 752 61.60 38.41 66.82
N LYS A 753 62.09 39.65 67.00
CA LYS A 753 63.53 39.95 66.86
C LYS A 753 64.31 39.85 68.17
N ILE A 754 63.65 39.84 69.32
CA ILE A 754 64.31 39.77 70.64
C ILE A 754 64.58 38.31 71.08
N ARG A 755 63.84 37.32 70.56
CA ARG A 755 64.09 35.91 70.92
C ARG A 755 65.26 35.24 70.19
N SER A 756 65.87 35.89 69.19
CA SER A 756 67.10 35.41 68.55
C SER A 756 68.38 36.05 69.09
N GLU A 757 68.31 37.11 69.90
CA GLU A 757 69.50 37.75 70.51
C GLU A 757 69.78 37.31 71.96
N VAL A 758 68.79 36.74 72.67
CA VAL A 758 69.03 36.18 74.03
C VAL A 758 69.61 34.75 73.98
N SER A 759 69.54 34.03 72.85
CA SER A 759 70.19 32.72 72.69
C SER A 759 71.66 32.80 72.20
N LYS A 760 72.23 34.01 72.08
CA LYS A 760 73.65 34.23 71.71
C LYS A 760 74.49 34.90 72.80
N LYS A 761 73.94 35.10 74.00
CA LYS A 761 74.70 35.49 75.20
C LYS A 761 73.99 34.92 76.44
N ILE A 762 74.26 33.66 76.73
CA ILE A 762 74.54 33.03 78.05
C ILE A 762 75.03 31.62 77.75
#